data_AF-A0A9D6NEA1-F1
#
_entry.id   AF-A0A9D6NEA1-F1
#
_cell.length_a   1.000
_cell.length_b   1.000
_cell.length_c   1.000
_cell.angle_alpha   90.00
_cell.angle_beta   90.00
_cell.angle_gamma   90.00
#
_symmetry.space_group_name_H-M   'P 1'
#
loop_
_entity.id
_entity.type
_entity.pdbx_description
1 polymer ?
#
loop_
_entity_poly.entity_id
_entity_poly.type
_entity_poly.pdbx_seq_one_letter_code
_entity_poly.pdbx_strand_id
1 'polypeptide(L)'
;MANLRSAPPVEVTEPALLRGDGRAAPLPEKEWSVLVALDGRNRLASSTLRALNKMEQVGSSSGMHVVAQATVEPTWRERHKPHMRAVPTRRYYIRQDQDPGEVTSPVVGELDGLVPLSQKSLTDFLIWGMRNFPSRKTMLIVKKHGAGFARVGDMVPLSARELEGALEAAFKATGKRVDVVSFDACCAQQMEVAYQLRDQAAVMTGSPENVLADAYPYGTFLEKLRQHPESDPQETGKLVVESYRQVVPRGIQSAADLKAVAALNEPLKRFTASVVEHQVAPNLIYTAMLNASSMEAGESSSLLFDFRDLGGFLSNLAGDERVPQAVREAAAGAREAVGKTVLDHYTSPGRERLKKPTGYSAVLPWKAMEPEVRAAYGQLAFARDTGWMDLLDYVFADRPARAQSEPPAAQPPQASWLSRVAKIPLKHYKHYVSAYLPTRCQYTPTCSQYTRQAIEEYGLFKGAWKGALRVLSCNGYEGSGEPIPDPCGHHHAHDLPAGVASHDFLADPPVTRSKSKLRKDAENLAVSCAGVAAGIAGALVSGTLALPLGAVAGACFGYLAGTAGMDGFTAGMLESHRPATVHGMLLVARPVGKTADRFNQWVAHTSGSQGLANALGAVVGPVTGAVRGALGSVALLGHEGYRYGRLWGRNIVKDHVGELPVCPENEAIVRRDYR
;
A
#
# COMPACT_ATOMS: atom_id res chain seq x y z
N MET A 1 -39.65 -7.91 -25.58
CA MET A 1 -39.44 -7.49 -26.99
C MET A 1 -40.39 -6.35 -27.31
N ALA A 2 -39.96 -5.12 -27.03
CA ALA A 2 -40.63 -3.90 -27.46
C ALA A 2 -39.56 -3.01 -28.12
N ASN A 3 -39.87 -2.55 -29.33
CA ASN A 3 -38.97 -1.96 -30.31
C ASN A 3 -38.26 -0.69 -29.82
N LEU A 4 -36.97 -0.81 -29.48
CA LEU A 4 -36.02 0.30 -29.55
C LEU A 4 -35.72 0.56 -31.02
N ARG A 5 -36.46 1.47 -31.65
CA ARG A 5 -36.03 2.06 -32.92
C ARG A 5 -34.84 2.95 -32.59
N SER A 6 -33.65 2.47 -32.93
CA SER A 6 -32.45 3.28 -33.01
C SER A 6 -32.75 4.51 -33.87
N ALA A 7 -32.53 5.70 -33.31
CA ALA A 7 -32.42 6.89 -34.13
C ALA A 7 -31.32 6.65 -35.17
N PRO A 8 -31.49 7.08 -36.43
CA PRO A 8 -30.44 6.94 -37.43
C PRO A 8 -29.18 7.66 -36.95
N PRO A 9 -27.98 7.13 -37.24
CA PRO A 9 -26.75 7.86 -36.98
C PRO A 9 -26.87 9.22 -37.68
N VAL A 10 -26.78 10.30 -36.91
CA VAL A 10 -26.67 11.64 -37.47
C VAL A 10 -25.38 11.62 -38.28
N GLU A 11 -25.50 11.74 -39.61
CA GLU A 11 -24.36 12.04 -40.48
C GLU A 11 -23.78 13.38 -40.03
N VAL A 12 -22.77 13.31 -39.15
CA VAL A 12 -21.87 14.42 -38.90
C VAL A 12 -21.02 14.53 -40.16
N THR A 13 -21.54 15.29 -41.14
CA THR A 13 -20.76 15.79 -42.28
C THR A 13 -19.39 16.20 -41.76
N GLU A 14 -18.33 15.63 -42.33
CA GLU A 14 -16.95 15.85 -41.91
C GLU A 14 -16.75 17.34 -41.61
N PRO A 15 -16.62 17.75 -40.33
CA PRO A 15 -16.01 19.02 -40.07
C PRO A 15 -14.58 18.81 -40.58
N ALA A 16 -14.12 19.71 -41.44
CA ALA A 16 -12.75 19.74 -41.94
C ALA A 16 -11.79 19.85 -40.75
N LEU A 17 -11.54 18.74 -40.07
CA LEU A 17 -10.85 18.67 -38.79
C LEU A 17 -9.35 18.87 -38.99
N LEU A 18 -8.86 18.72 -40.22
CA LEU A 18 -7.56 19.19 -40.68
C LEU A 18 -7.67 19.53 -42.18
N ARG A 19 -7.72 20.82 -42.55
CA ARG A 19 -7.20 21.21 -43.87
C ARG A 19 -5.68 21.05 -43.79
N GLY A 20 -5.06 20.51 -44.84
CA GLY A 20 -3.62 20.18 -44.91
C GLY A 20 -2.66 21.39 -44.81
N ASP A 21 -3.12 22.53 -44.32
CA ASP A 21 -2.38 23.78 -44.10
C ASP A 21 -2.17 24.12 -42.60
N GLY A 22 -2.63 23.25 -41.68
CA GLY A 22 -2.37 23.40 -40.25
C GLY A 22 -3.20 24.47 -39.54
N ARG A 23 -4.26 25.00 -40.17
CA ARG A 23 -5.22 25.91 -39.51
C ARG A 23 -6.64 25.36 -39.64
N ALA A 24 -7.11 24.67 -38.60
CA ALA A 24 -8.53 24.31 -38.50
C ALA A 24 -9.37 25.58 -38.21
N ALA A 25 -10.46 25.78 -38.95
CA ALA A 25 -11.49 26.72 -38.49
C ALA A 25 -12.08 26.17 -37.18
N PRO A 26 -12.34 27.01 -36.16
CA PRO A 26 -12.94 26.54 -34.91
C PRO A 26 -14.23 25.77 -35.19
N LEU A 27 -14.41 24.63 -34.53
CA LEU A 27 -15.68 23.92 -34.59
C LEU A 27 -16.80 24.80 -34.00
N PRO A 28 -18.09 24.52 -34.34
CA PRO A 28 -19.19 25.23 -33.70
C PRO A 28 -19.12 25.11 -32.17
N GLU A 29 -19.49 26.19 -31.49
CA GLU A 29 -19.61 26.22 -30.04
C GLU A 29 -20.67 25.22 -29.58
N LYS A 30 -20.34 24.40 -28.58
CA LYS A 30 -21.25 23.42 -27.96
C LYS A 30 -21.48 23.72 -26.48
N GLU A 31 -22.41 23.01 -25.82
CA GLU A 31 -22.62 23.18 -24.38
C GLU A 31 -21.37 22.76 -23.59
N TRP A 32 -20.77 21.60 -23.93
CA TRP A 32 -19.60 21.07 -23.24
C TRP A 32 -18.39 20.84 -24.15
N SER A 33 -17.20 21.12 -23.62
CA SER A 33 -15.94 20.53 -24.10
C SER A 33 -15.32 19.74 -22.96
N VAL A 34 -15.22 18.43 -23.15
CA VAL A 34 -14.55 17.50 -22.23
C VAL A 34 -13.14 17.25 -22.77
N LEU A 35 -12.15 17.86 -22.12
CA LEU A 35 -10.74 17.76 -22.44
C LEU A 35 -10.10 16.70 -21.54
N VAL A 36 -9.49 15.67 -22.12
CA VAL A 36 -8.96 14.51 -21.39
C VAL A 36 -7.45 14.42 -21.57
N ALA A 37 -6.69 14.70 -20.53
CA ALA A 37 -5.23 14.59 -20.53
C ALA A 37 -4.80 13.23 -19.95
N LEU A 38 -4.23 12.36 -20.79
CA LEU A 38 -3.90 10.98 -20.46
C LEU A 38 -2.38 10.75 -20.47
N ASP A 39 -1.79 10.47 -19.31
CA ASP A 39 -0.39 10.04 -19.19
C ASP A 39 -0.29 8.52 -19.03
N GLY A 40 -0.11 7.84 -20.16
CA GLY A 40 0.03 6.39 -20.26
C GLY A 40 1.46 5.88 -20.13
N ARG A 41 2.39 6.63 -19.51
CA ARG A 41 3.74 6.13 -19.23
C ARG A 41 3.74 5.22 -18.00
N ASN A 42 4.85 4.55 -17.73
CA ASN A 42 5.09 3.85 -16.45
C ASN A 42 3.96 2.86 -16.03
N ARG A 43 3.61 1.91 -16.90
CA ARG A 43 2.57 0.85 -16.74
C ARG A 43 1.11 1.28 -16.96
N LEU A 44 0.83 2.55 -17.25
CA LEU A 44 -0.54 3.00 -17.57
C LEU A 44 -0.89 2.95 -19.06
N ALA A 45 0.04 2.54 -19.93
CA ALA A 45 -0.12 2.55 -21.39
C ALA A 45 -1.38 1.78 -21.82
N SER A 46 -1.53 0.55 -21.35
CA SER A 46 -2.68 -0.28 -21.72
C SER A 46 -4.01 0.25 -21.17
N SER A 47 -4.02 0.81 -19.95
CA SER A 47 -5.22 1.46 -19.39
C SER A 47 -5.57 2.77 -20.09
N THR A 48 -4.59 3.44 -20.70
CA THR A 48 -4.80 4.68 -21.46
C THR A 48 -5.49 4.39 -22.79
N LEU A 49 -5.06 3.35 -23.51
CA LEU A 49 -5.77 2.89 -24.71
C LEU A 49 -7.20 2.43 -24.39
N ARG A 50 -7.40 1.69 -23.29
CA ARG A 50 -8.75 1.31 -22.84
C ARG A 50 -9.60 2.53 -22.45
N ALA A 51 -9.01 3.57 -21.87
CA ALA A 51 -9.73 4.81 -21.58
C ALA A 51 -10.22 5.50 -22.87
N LEU A 52 -9.37 5.55 -23.91
CA LEU A 52 -9.76 6.05 -25.24
C LEU A 52 -10.94 5.24 -25.80
N ASN A 53 -10.84 3.91 -25.88
CA ASN A 53 -11.93 3.07 -26.39
C ASN A 53 -13.23 3.20 -25.56
N LYS A 54 -13.13 3.36 -24.24
CA LYS A 54 -14.30 3.61 -23.38
C LYS A 54 -14.97 4.96 -23.70
N MET A 55 -14.20 5.97 -24.11
CA MET A 55 -14.76 7.24 -24.56
C MET A 55 -15.40 7.09 -25.96
N GLU A 56 -14.83 6.27 -26.84
CA GLU A 56 -15.36 5.97 -28.18
C GLU A 56 -16.70 5.24 -28.16
N GLN A 57 -17.06 4.56 -27.07
CA GLN A 57 -18.42 4.00 -26.93
C GLN A 57 -19.54 5.07 -27.01
N VAL A 58 -19.21 6.33 -26.69
CA VAL A 58 -20.15 7.46 -26.71
C VAL A 58 -19.74 8.52 -27.72
N GLY A 59 -18.46 8.91 -27.72
CA GLY A 59 -17.90 9.92 -28.61
C GLY A 59 -18.38 11.35 -28.36
N SER A 60 -17.91 12.25 -29.22
CA SER A 60 -18.45 13.61 -29.32
C SER A 60 -19.86 13.60 -29.92
N SER A 61 -20.71 14.54 -29.50
CA SER A 61 -22.12 14.65 -29.93
C SER A 61 -22.46 16.05 -30.43
N SER A 62 -23.73 16.34 -30.73
CA SER A 62 -24.18 17.70 -31.03
C SER A 62 -24.06 18.65 -29.84
N GLY A 63 -24.16 18.15 -28.60
CA GLY A 63 -24.08 18.95 -27.37
C GLY A 63 -22.69 18.98 -26.70
N MET A 64 -21.76 18.13 -27.12
CA MET A 64 -20.46 17.99 -26.47
C MET A 64 -19.32 17.70 -27.45
N HIS A 65 -18.18 18.35 -27.26
CA HIS A 65 -16.88 17.93 -27.80
C HIS A 65 -16.17 17.04 -26.79
N VAL A 66 -15.64 15.88 -27.20
CA VAL A 66 -14.77 15.04 -26.39
C VAL A 66 -13.42 14.95 -27.09
N VAL A 67 -12.39 15.45 -26.42
CA VAL A 67 -11.05 15.63 -27.01
C VAL A 67 -10.02 15.11 -26.04
N ALA A 68 -9.10 14.26 -26.50
CA ALA A 68 -8.08 13.67 -25.65
C ALA A 68 -6.67 14.01 -26.14
N GLN A 69 -5.73 14.28 -25.22
CA GLN A 69 -4.30 14.21 -25.49
C GLN A 69 -3.74 13.00 -24.76
N ALA A 70 -3.14 12.06 -25.48
CA ALA A 70 -2.63 10.82 -24.91
C ALA A 70 -1.15 10.61 -25.24
N THR A 71 -0.38 10.35 -24.19
CA THR A 71 0.98 9.80 -24.30
C THR A 71 0.90 8.32 -23.99
N VAL A 72 1.26 7.46 -24.94
CA VAL A 72 1.22 6.01 -24.77
C VAL A 72 2.62 5.45 -24.94
N GLU A 73 3.25 5.10 -23.82
CA GLU A 73 4.58 4.51 -23.79
C GLU A 73 4.51 3.10 -23.18
N PRO A 74 4.39 2.06 -24.02
CA PRO A 74 4.37 0.68 -23.57
C PRO A 74 5.62 0.30 -22.78
N THR A 75 5.45 -0.45 -21.70
CA THR A 75 6.60 -1.05 -21.03
C THR A 75 7.28 -2.09 -21.91
N TRP A 76 8.51 -2.49 -21.57
CA TRP A 76 9.24 -3.55 -22.30
C TRP A 76 8.44 -4.86 -22.42
N ARG A 77 7.59 -5.17 -21.43
CA ARG A 77 6.73 -6.37 -21.45
C ARG A 77 5.57 -6.22 -22.42
N GLU A 78 5.05 -5.01 -22.56
CA GLU A 78 3.84 -4.73 -23.34
C GLU A 78 4.14 -4.48 -24.82
N ARG A 79 5.34 -3.99 -25.18
CA ARG A 79 5.70 -3.60 -26.56
C ARG A 79 5.57 -4.69 -27.63
N HIS A 80 5.51 -5.96 -27.21
CA HIS A 80 5.36 -7.09 -28.12
C HIS A 80 3.88 -7.37 -28.47
N LYS A 81 2.93 -6.71 -27.79
CA LYS A 81 1.50 -6.81 -28.13
C LYS A 81 1.21 -5.97 -29.38
N PRO A 82 0.38 -6.46 -30.33
CA PRO A 82 0.16 -5.80 -31.62
C PRO A 82 -0.26 -4.32 -31.54
N HIS A 83 -1.12 -3.98 -30.57
CA HIS A 83 -1.67 -2.63 -30.32
C HIS A 83 -0.82 -1.76 -29.38
N MET A 84 0.29 -2.28 -28.84
CA MET A 84 1.13 -1.59 -27.86
C MET A 84 2.42 -1.10 -28.51
N ARG A 85 2.31 -0.12 -29.39
CA ARG A 85 3.48 0.55 -30.01
C ARG A 85 3.69 1.92 -29.39
N ALA A 86 4.95 2.26 -29.13
CA ALA A 86 5.30 3.63 -28.79
C ALA A 86 5.05 4.49 -30.03
N VAL A 87 4.17 5.46 -29.90
CA VAL A 87 3.87 6.48 -30.92
C VAL A 87 4.07 7.86 -30.29
N PRO A 88 4.32 8.92 -31.08
CA PRO A 88 4.35 10.27 -30.53
C PRO A 88 3.06 10.60 -29.78
N THR A 89 3.13 11.55 -28.86
CA THR A 89 1.95 12.03 -28.13
C THR A 89 0.95 12.60 -29.12
N ARG A 90 -0.30 12.16 -29.03
CA ARG A 90 -1.36 12.49 -29.99
C ARG A 90 -2.53 13.17 -29.34
N ARG A 91 -3.22 13.99 -30.14
CA ARG A 91 -4.51 14.61 -29.83
C ARG A 91 -5.58 13.96 -30.70
N TYR A 92 -6.65 13.52 -30.07
CA TYR A 92 -7.76 12.80 -30.69
C TYR A 92 -9.04 13.59 -30.54
N TYR A 93 -9.82 13.69 -31.62
CA TYR A 93 -11.22 14.07 -31.52
C TYR A 93 -12.04 12.79 -31.41
N ILE A 94 -12.59 12.51 -30.23
CA ILE A 94 -13.21 11.22 -29.94
C ILE A 94 -14.50 11.09 -30.75
N ARG A 95 -14.56 10.05 -31.59
CA ARG A 95 -15.76 9.69 -32.36
C ARG A 95 -16.40 8.45 -31.77
N GLN A 96 -17.70 8.33 -31.99
CA GLN A 96 -18.39 7.13 -31.56
C GLN A 96 -18.03 5.96 -32.48
N ASP A 97 -17.62 4.84 -31.89
CA ASP A 97 -17.51 3.57 -32.56
C ASP A 97 -18.01 2.42 -31.66
N GLN A 98 -17.93 1.20 -32.18
CA GLN A 98 -18.35 -0.02 -31.47
C GLN A 98 -17.17 -0.99 -31.28
N ASP A 99 -15.93 -0.57 -31.56
CA ASP A 99 -14.75 -1.42 -31.41
C ASP A 99 -14.14 -1.21 -30.01
N PRO A 100 -14.26 -2.19 -29.10
CA PRO A 100 -13.71 -2.05 -27.76
C PRO A 100 -12.18 -2.25 -27.72
N GLY A 101 -11.55 -2.66 -28.83
CA GLY A 101 -10.16 -3.13 -28.89
C GLY A 101 -9.18 -2.17 -29.56
N GLU A 102 -9.64 -1.32 -30.47
CA GLU A 102 -8.78 -0.43 -31.26
C GLU A 102 -9.27 1.02 -31.19
N VAL A 103 -8.32 1.95 -31.02
CA VAL A 103 -8.63 3.40 -31.03
C VAL A 103 -8.79 3.84 -32.48
N THR A 104 -10.03 4.13 -32.91
CA THR A 104 -10.32 4.52 -34.31
C THR A 104 -10.51 6.02 -34.50
N SER A 105 -10.56 6.78 -33.41
CA SER A 105 -10.78 8.23 -33.43
C SER A 105 -9.70 8.97 -34.23
N PRO A 106 -10.09 9.97 -35.03
CA PRO A 106 -9.16 10.74 -35.84
C PRO A 106 -8.13 11.47 -34.97
N VAL A 107 -6.86 11.35 -35.36
CA VAL A 107 -5.77 12.16 -34.82
C VAL A 107 -5.88 13.56 -35.43
N VAL A 108 -6.10 14.55 -34.56
CA VAL A 108 -6.27 15.97 -34.91
C VAL A 108 -5.07 16.82 -34.50
N GLY A 109 -4.04 16.18 -33.94
CA GLY A 109 -2.75 16.78 -33.66
C GLY A 109 -1.75 15.70 -33.23
N GLU A 110 -0.50 15.85 -33.64
CA GLU A 110 0.61 15.00 -33.20
C GLU A 110 1.72 15.93 -32.68
N LEU A 111 2.28 15.59 -31.52
CA LEU A 111 3.35 16.35 -30.89
C LEU A 111 4.68 15.66 -31.16
N ASP A 112 5.77 16.41 -31.07
CA ASP A 112 7.11 15.88 -31.29
C ASP A 112 7.53 14.93 -30.15
N GLY A 113 7.45 13.63 -30.42
CA GLY A 113 7.88 12.56 -29.52
C GLY A 113 6.93 12.28 -28.36
N LEU A 114 7.45 11.64 -27.31
CA LEU A 114 6.70 11.30 -26.10
C LEU A 114 6.74 12.48 -25.12
N VAL A 115 5.65 13.24 -25.09
CA VAL A 115 5.53 14.43 -24.24
C VAL A 115 4.92 14.03 -22.89
N PRO A 116 5.65 14.22 -21.76
CA PRO A 116 5.13 13.93 -20.43
C PRO A 116 3.99 14.87 -20.06
N LEU A 117 3.06 14.42 -19.19
CA LEU A 117 2.13 15.34 -18.57
C LEU A 117 2.88 16.24 -17.57
N SER A 118 2.87 17.54 -17.83
CA SER A 118 3.57 18.57 -17.05
C SER A 118 2.75 19.85 -17.05
N GLN A 119 3.10 20.84 -16.24
CA GLN A 119 2.45 22.15 -16.29
C GLN A 119 2.44 22.73 -17.71
N LYS A 120 3.59 22.66 -18.40
CA LYS A 120 3.74 23.21 -19.76
C LYS A 120 2.85 22.49 -20.77
N SER A 121 2.93 21.15 -20.83
CA SER A 121 2.17 20.37 -21.82
C SER A 121 0.66 20.39 -21.54
N LEU A 122 0.25 20.47 -20.28
CA LEU A 122 -1.16 20.64 -19.91
C LEU A 122 -1.68 22.04 -20.27
N THR A 123 -0.90 23.09 -20.01
CA THR A 123 -1.23 24.46 -20.41
C THR A 123 -1.46 24.54 -21.92
N ASP A 124 -0.52 23.99 -22.70
CA ASP A 124 -0.60 23.97 -24.16
C ASP A 124 -1.86 23.21 -24.64
N PHE A 125 -2.13 22.04 -24.06
CA PHE A 125 -3.33 21.25 -24.39
C PHE A 125 -4.63 22.00 -24.07
N LEU A 126 -4.72 22.65 -22.91
CA LEU A 126 -5.91 23.40 -22.51
C LEU A 126 -6.15 24.59 -23.45
N ILE A 127 -5.11 25.38 -23.75
CA ILE A 127 -5.23 26.53 -24.65
C ILE A 127 -5.63 26.08 -26.05
N TRP A 128 -4.97 25.05 -26.58
CA TRP A 128 -5.30 24.50 -27.89
C TRP A 128 -6.72 23.93 -27.92
N GLY A 129 -7.11 23.16 -26.89
CA GLY A 129 -8.42 22.53 -26.80
C GLY A 129 -9.55 23.56 -26.72
N MET A 130 -9.43 24.54 -25.84
CA MET A 130 -10.44 25.60 -25.68
C MET A 130 -10.60 26.48 -26.91
N ARG A 131 -9.54 26.70 -27.71
CA ARG A 131 -9.59 27.51 -28.93
C ARG A 131 -10.18 26.77 -30.13
N ASN A 132 -9.86 25.49 -30.29
CA ASN A 132 -10.29 24.69 -31.44
C ASN A 132 -11.65 24.02 -31.22
N PHE A 133 -12.03 23.79 -29.96
CA PHE A 133 -13.27 23.14 -29.55
C PHE A 133 -14.02 24.07 -28.59
N PRO A 134 -14.55 25.21 -29.09
CA PRO A 134 -15.23 26.18 -28.24
C PRO A 134 -16.48 25.56 -27.61
N SER A 135 -16.77 25.97 -26.38
CA SER A 135 -17.95 25.55 -25.65
C SER A 135 -18.40 26.60 -24.64
N ARG A 136 -19.60 26.44 -24.08
CA ARG A 136 -20.07 27.20 -22.92
C ARG A 136 -19.43 26.74 -21.62
N LYS A 137 -19.31 25.42 -21.40
CA LYS A 137 -18.71 24.82 -20.20
C LYS A 137 -17.54 23.90 -20.58
N THR A 138 -16.49 23.90 -19.78
CA THR A 138 -15.28 23.10 -20.03
C THR A 138 -14.97 22.19 -18.86
N MET A 139 -14.82 20.90 -19.12
CA MET A 139 -14.36 19.91 -18.17
C MET A 139 -12.95 19.46 -18.54
N LEU A 140 -12.06 19.37 -17.56
CA LEU A 140 -10.76 18.72 -17.67
C LEU A 140 -10.79 17.39 -16.92
N ILE A 141 -10.43 16.29 -17.58
CA ILE A 141 -10.18 15.00 -16.93
C ILE A 141 -8.68 14.72 -16.99
N VAL A 142 -8.05 14.46 -15.85
CA VAL A 142 -6.61 14.18 -15.75
C VAL A 142 -6.42 12.72 -15.34
N LYS A 143 -5.86 11.91 -16.25
CA LYS A 143 -5.44 10.54 -15.97
C LYS A 143 -3.92 10.48 -15.81
N LYS A 144 -3.48 10.06 -14.63
CA LYS A 144 -2.06 9.82 -14.29
C LYS A 144 -1.98 8.92 -13.06
N HIS A 145 -0.76 8.48 -12.71
CA HIS A 145 -0.53 8.04 -11.33
C HIS A 145 -0.79 9.19 -10.36
N GLY A 146 -1.30 8.85 -9.19
CA GLY A 146 -1.68 9.82 -8.19
C GLY A 146 -0.88 9.66 -6.89
N ALA A 147 -0.45 10.79 -6.35
CA ALA A 147 0.10 10.93 -5.00
C ALA A 147 -0.42 12.24 -4.38
N GLY A 148 -1.69 12.55 -4.65
CA GLY A 148 -2.32 13.76 -4.15
C GLY A 148 -1.65 15.04 -4.64
N PHE A 149 -1.29 15.91 -3.70
CA PHE A 149 -0.64 17.20 -3.97
C PHE A 149 0.77 17.08 -4.57
N ALA A 150 1.45 15.96 -4.35
CA ALA A 150 2.88 15.82 -4.57
C ALA A 150 3.25 15.46 -6.02
N ARG A 151 4.44 15.91 -6.44
CA ARG A 151 5.17 15.38 -7.59
C ARG A 151 6.15 14.31 -7.09
N VAL A 152 6.17 13.14 -7.73
CA VAL A 152 7.02 12.01 -7.35
C VAL A 152 7.76 11.50 -8.58
N GLY A 153 8.95 12.06 -8.83
CA GLY A 153 9.76 11.75 -10.01
C GLY A 153 8.96 11.81 -11.31
N ASP A 154 9.25 10.88 -12.22
CA ASP A 154 8.50 10.70 -13.46
C ASP A 154 7.22 9.87 -13.29
N MET A 155 7.06 9.22 -12.14
CA MET A 155 5.88 8.40 -11.84
C MET A 155 4.65 9.28 -11.66
N VAL A 156 4.76 10.34 -10.86
CA VAL A 156 3.68 11.32 -10.63
C VAL A 156 4.18 12.69 -11.09
N PRO A 157 4.02 13.04 -12.38
CA PRO A 157 4.77 14.12 -13.02
C PRO A 157 4.13 15.51 -12.87
N LEU A 158 3.00 15.62 -12.17
CA LEU A 158 2.24 16.86 -12.00
C LEU A 158 1.76 17.00 -10.54
N SER A 159 2.25 18.04 -9.85
CA SER A 159 1.80 18.46 -8.51
C SER A 159 0.52 19.31 -8.56
N ALA A 160 -0.10 19.54 -7.40
CA ALA A 160 -1.27 20.44 -7.29
C ALA A 160 -0.96 21.89 -7.70
N ARG A 161 0.23 22.40 -7.38
CA ARG A 161 0.64 23.77 -7.75
C ARG A 161 0.93 23.92 -9.23
N GLU A 162 1.55 22.91 -9.84
CA GLU A 162 1.77 22.90 -11.29
C GLU A 162 0.45 22.78 -12.06
N LEU A 163 -0.53 22.04 -11.53
CA LEU A 163 -1.88 21.99 -12.07
C LEU A 163 -2.60 23.34 -11.95
N GLU A 164 -2.56 23.97 -10.77
CA GLU A 164 -3.08 25.34 -10.58
C GLU A 164 -2.47 26.31 -11.60
N GLY A 165 -1.14 26.31 -11.74
CA GLY A 165 -0.44 27.18 -12.68
C GLY A 165 -0.81 26.91 -14.14
N ALA A 166 -1.11 25.66 -14.51
CA ALA A 166 -1.58 25.33 -15.85
C ALA A 166 -2.99 25.86 -16.13
N LEU A 167 -3.91 25.73 -15.16
CA LEU A 167 -5.28 26.24 -15.26
C LEU A 167 -5.30 27.76 -15.30
N GLU A 168 -4.50 28.41 -14.46
CA GLU A 168 -4.38 29.87 -14.43
C GLU A 168 -3.82 30.41 -15.74
N ALA A 169 -2.76 29.79 -16.27
CA ALA A 169 -2.16 30.17 -17.55
C ALA A 169 -3.14 29.98 -18.72
N ALA A 170 -3.91 28.89 -18.72
CA ALA A 170 -4.96 28.66 -19.70
C ALA A 170 -6.04 29.76 -19.63
N PHE A 171 -6.55 30.08 -18.44
CA PHE A 171 -7.53 31.16 -18.24
C PHE A 171 -7.00 32.50 -18.75
N LYS A 172 -5.75 32.86 -18.43
CA LYS A 172 -5.11 34.09 -18.93
C LYS A 172 -5.04 34.15 -20.46
N ALA A 173 -4.86 33.00 -21.12
CA ALA A 173 -4.70 32.92 -22.57
C ALA A 173 -6.01 32.76 -23.36
N THR A 174 -7.08 32.28 -22.72
CA THR A 174 -8.37 31.99 -23.38
C THR A 174 -9.51 32.88 -22.89
N GLY A 175 -9.36 33.53 -21.74
CA GLY A 175 -10.43 34.28 -21.06
C GLY A 175 -11.49 33.39 -20.41
N LYS A 176 -11.33 32.06 -20.46
CA LYS A 176 -12.32 31.08 -19.98
C LYS A 176 -11.70 30.13 -18.96
N ARG A 177 -12.40 29.91 -17.84
CA ARG A 177 -11.98 28.97 -16.80
C ARG A 177 -12.43 27.55 -17.15
N VAL A 178 -11.74 26.56 -16.59
CA VAL A 178 -12.26 25.19 -16.54
C VAL A 178 -13.35 25.16 -15.47
N ASP A 179 -14.52 24.62 -15.80
CA ASP A 179 -15.64 24.54 -14.87
C ASP A 179 -15.52 23.34 -13.92
N VAL A 180 -15.11 22.19 -14.46
CA VAL A 180 -14.98 20.93 -13.71
C VAL A 180 -13.58 20.34 -13.94
N VAL A 181 -12.85 20.06 -12.86
CA VAL A 181 -11.60 19.30 -12.90
C VAL A 181 -11.84 17.93 -12.28
N SER A 182 -11.67 16.87 -13.06
CA SER A 182 -11.85 15.50 -12.61
C SER A 182 -10.55 14.71 -12.69
N PHE A 183 -10.36 13.82 -11.73
CA PHE A 183 -9.16 12.98 -11.64
C PHE A 183 -9.49 11.50 -11.84
N ASP A 184 -8.84 10.91 -12.84
CA ASP A 184 -8.62 9.47 -12.99
C ASP A 184 -7.21 9.15 -12.45
N ALA A 185 -7.04 9.38 -11.14
CA ALA A 185 -5.76 9.25 -10.44
C ALA A 185 -5.99 8.90 -8.96
N CYS A 186 -5.03 8.16 -8.37
CA CYS A 186 -5.06 7.79 -6.96
C CYS A 186 -4.97 9.01 -6.03
N CYS A 187 -5.72 8.97 -4.92
CA CYS A 187 -5.58 9.93 -3.82
C CYS A 187 -5.68 11.39 -4.26
N ALA A 188 -6.45 11.69 -5.31
CA ALA A 188 -6.56 13.04 -5.86
C ALA A 188 -7.64 13.87 -5.16
N GLN A 189 -8.64 13.23 -4.54
CA GLN A 189 -9.66 13.90 -3.73
C GLN A 189 -9.11 14.25 -2.35
N GLN A 190 -8.16 15.18 -2.34
CA GLN A 190 -7.52 15.70 -1.15
C GLN A 190 -7.97 17.12 -0.86
N MET A 191 -8.02 17.47 0.42
CA MET A 191 -8.29 18.84 0.83
C MET A 191 -7.20 19.79 0.34
N GLU A 192 -5.93 19.38 0.38
CA GLU A 192 -4.81 20.17 -0.14
C GLU A 192 -4.96 20.51 -1.63
N VAL A 193 -5.35 19.51 -2.43
CA VAL A 193 -5.57 19.66 -3.87
C VAL A 193 -6.80 20.54 -4.12
N ALA A 194 -7.93 20.23 -3.47
CA ALA A 194 -9.16 21.01 -3.59
C ALA A 194 -8.92 22.48 -3.27
N TYR A 195 -8.28 22.74 -2.13
CA TYR A 195 -8.01 24.09 -1.67
C TYR A 195 -7.03 24.80 -2.62
N GLN A 196 -6.01 24.12 -3.14
CA GLN A 196 -5.11 24.72 -4.13
C GLN A 196 -5.82 25.11 -5.44
N LEU A 197 -6.85 24.37 -5.85
CA LEU A 197 -7.57 24.62 -7.10
C LEU A 197 -8.81 25.51 -6.95
N ARG A 198 -9.13 25.96 -5.73
CA ARG A 198 -10.39 26.64 -5.37
C ARG A 198 -10.78 27.82 -6.26
N ASP A 199 -9.80 28.57 -6.76
CA ASP A 199 -10.01 29.75 -7.60
C ASP A 199 -9.89 29.46 -9.10
N GLN A 200 -9.55 28.22 -9.48
CA GLN A 200 -9.27 27.83 -10.86
C GLN A 200 -10.42 27.07 -11.53
N ALA A 201 -11.27 26.40 -10.75
CA ALA A 201 -12.46 25.69 -11.24
C ALA A 201 -13.63 25.75 -10.26
N ALA A 202 -14.84 25.43 -10.71
CA ALA A 202 -16.03 25.43 -9.85
C ALA A 202 -16.20 24.11 -9.09
N VAL A 203 -15.82 22.99 -9.71
CA VAL A 203 -16.02 21.65 -9.15
C VAL A 203 -14.77 20.80 -9.33
N MET A 204 -14.49 19.98 -8.31
CA MET A 204 -13.48 18.94 -8.35
C MET A 204 -14.11 17.57 -8.13
N THR A 205 -13.73 16.55 -8.92
CA THR A 205 -14.11 15.17 -8.65
C THR A 205 -12.92 14.23 -8.64
N GLY A 206 -12.96 13.21 -7.80
CA GLY A 206 -11.89 12.24 -7.69
C GLY A 206 -12.09 11.27 -6.54
N SER A 207 -11.10 10.39 -6.38
CA SER A 207 -11.06 9.43 -5.28
C SER A 207 -10.09 9.87 -4.19
N PRO A 208 -10.46 9.77 -2.90
CA PRO A 208 -9.54 10.05 -1.80
C PRO A 208 -8.52 8.92 -1.62
N GLU A 209 -8.73 7.77 -2.27
CA GLU A 209 -7.96 6.55 -2.14
C GLU A 209 -7.27 6.11 -3.44
N ASN A 210 -6.56 4.97 -3.37
CA ASN A 210 -6.05 4.30 -4.56
C ASN A 210 -7.19 3.82 -5.46
N VAL A 211 -7.11 4.15 -6.75
CA VAL A 211 -8.06 3.71 -7.78
C VAL A 211 -7.45 2.64 -8.66
N LEU A 212 -8.27 1.72 -9.17
CA LEU A 212 -7.84 0.81 -10.22
C LEU A 212 -7.63 1.60 -11.50
N ALA A 213 -6.59 1.24 -12.27
CA ALA A 213 -6.22 1.97 -13.48
C ALA A 213 -7.33 2.06 -14.54
N ASP A 214 -8.33 1.16 -14.52
CA ASP A 214 -9.45 1.15 -15.45
C ASP A 214 -10.79 1.54 -14.79
N ALA A 215 -10.80 2.01 -13.54
CA ALA A 215 -12.04 2.25 -12.79
C ALA A 215 -12.84 3.47 -13.27
N TYR A 216 -12.19 4.49 -13.83
CA TYR A 216 -12.90 5.73 -14.18
C TYR A 216 -14.02 5.47 -15.21
N PRO A 217 -15.25 5.95 -14.96
CA PRO A 217 -16.45 5.51 -15.68
C PRO A 217 -16.69 6.27 -16.99
N TYR A 218 -15.68 6.39 -17.87
CA TYR A 218 -15.74 7.21 -19.08
C TYR A 218 -17.02 7.03 -19.91
N GLY A 219 -17.35 5.79 -20.30
CA GLY A 219 -18.53 5.51 -21.12
C GLY A 219 -19.84 5.92 -20.42
N THR A 220 -20.07 5.44 -19.20
CA THR A 220 -21.30 5.73 -18.43
C THR A 220 -21.44 7.22 -18.11
N PHE A 221 -20.34 7.91 -17.80
CA PHE A 221 -20.35 9.34 -17.51
C PHE A 221 -20.65 10.17 -18.77
N LEU A 222 -19.92 9.93 -19.86
CA LEU A 222 -20.13 10.66 -21.11
C LEU A 222 -21.54 10.44 -21.66
N GLU A 223 -22.09 9.23 -21.51
CA GLU A 223 -23.46 8.94 -21.93
C GLU A 223 -24.49 9.74 -21.13
N LYS A 224 -24.33 9.82 -19.80
CA LYS A 224 -25.19 10.65 -18.95
C LYS A 224 -25.06 12.14 -19.30
N LEU A 225 -23.84 12.64 -19.50
CA LEU A 225 -23.63 14.04 -19.90
C LEU A 225 -24.22 14.34 -21.29
N ARG A 226 -24.16 13.36 -22.22
CA ARG A 226 -24.80 13.47 -23.54
C ARG A 226 -26.33 13.55 -23.44
N GLN A 227 -26.93 12.87 -22.46
CA GLN A 227 -28.37 12.92 -22.18
C GLN A 227 -28.80 14.20 -21.45
N HIS A 228 -27.88 14.83 -20.71
CA HIS A 228 -28.11 16.05 -19.92
C HIS A 228 -27.09 17.16 -20.22
N PRO A 229 -26.96 17.62 -21.49
CA PRO A 229 -25.97 18.63 -21.86
C PRO A 229 -26.16 19.97 -21.15
N GLU A 230 -27.37 20.26 -20.66
CA GLU A 230 -27.71 21.45 -19.90
C GLU A 230 -27.11 21.48 -18.48
N SER A 231 -26.70 20.32 -17.94
CA SER A 231 -26.22 20.14 -16.57
C SER A 231 -25.23 21.23 -16.18
N ASP A 232 -25.41 21.84 -15.01
CA ASP A 232 -24.42 22.78 -14.47
C ASP A 232 -23.15 22.04 -13.96
N PRO A 233 -22.06 22.75 -13.62
CA PRO A 233 -20.84 22.11 -13.15
C PRO A 233 -21.04 21.22 -11.91
N GLN A 234 -21.92 21.61 -10.97
CA GLN A 234 -22.21 20.88 -9.74
C GLN A 234 -23.00 19.60 -10.03
N GLU A 235 -24.01 19.67 -10.88
CA GLU A 235 -24.75 18.53 -11.39
C GLU A 235 -23.82 17.58 -12.15
N THR A 236 -22.94 18.11 -13.01
CA THR A 236 -21.94 17.32 -13.74
C THR A 236 -21.00 16.59 -12.79
N GLY A 237 -20.56 17.23 -11.70
CA GLY A 237 -19.77 16.58 -10.66
C GLY A 237 -20.51 15.40 -10.01
N LYS A 238 -21.81 15.57 -9.72
CA LYS A 238 -22.67 14.49 -9.19
C LYS A 238 -22.85 13.36 -10.20
N LEU A 239 -22.98 13.67 -11.50
CA LEU A 239 -23.05 12.67 -12.56
C LEU A 239 -21.80 11.79 -12.58
N VAL A 240 -20.60 12.34 -12.36
CA VAL A 240 -19.36 11.53 -12.27
C VAL A 240 -19.44 10.53 -11.11
N VAL A 241 -19.88 10.97 -9.92
CA VAL A 241 -20.00 10.10 -8.73
C VAL A 241 -21.08 9.04 -8.93
N GLU A 242 -22.21 9.42 -9.54
CA GLU A 242 -23.29 8.50 -9.87
C GLU A 242 -22.84 7.44 -10.90
N SER A 243 -22.14 7.84 -11.97
CA SER A 243 -21.56 6.92 -12.94
C SER A 243 -20.57 5.96 -12.29
N TYR A 244 -19.73 6.47 -11.38
CA TYR A 244 -18.77 5.64 -10.64
C TYR A 244 -19.48 4.59 -9.80
N ARG A 245 -20.55 4.98 -9.08
CA ARG A 245 -21.40 4.09 -8.28
C ARG A 245 -22.01 2.95 -9.10
N GLN A 246 -22.31 3.19 -10.37
CA GLN A 246 -22.94 2.19 -11.24
C GLN A 246 -21.98 1.12 -11.75
N VAL A 247 -20.73 1.48 -12.06
CA VAL A 247 -19.81 0.58 -12.78
C VAL A 247 -18.58 0.15 -11.98
N VAL A 248 -18.27 0.82 -10.87
CA VAL A 248 -17.09 0.49 -10.08
C VAL A 248 -17.46 -0.40 -8.91
N PRO A 249 -17.02 -1.68 -8.89
CA PRO A 249 -17.44 -2.64 -7.87
C PRO A 249 -16.82 -2.35 -6.51
N ARG A 250 -15.63 -1.73 -6.49
CA ARG A 250 -14.91 -1.42 -5.26
C ARG A 250 -14.15 -0.11 -5.39
N GLY A 251 -14.52 0.89 -4.59
CA GLY A 251 -13.81 2.15 -4.52
C GLY A 251 -14.62 3.27 -3.86
N ILE A 252 -13.98 4.42 -3.71
CA ILE A 252 -14.58 5.66 -3.22
C ILE A 252 -14.47 6.72 -4.31
N GLN A 253 -15.50 7.54 -4.48
CA GLN A 253 -15.49 8.70 -5.37
C GLN A 253 -16.29 9.83 -4.73
N SER A 254 -15.80 11.07 -4.86
CA SER A 254 -16.52 12.24 -4.34
C SER A 254 -16.48 13.40 -5.33
N ALA A 255 -17.43 14.31 -5.16
CA ALA A 255 -17.49 15.60 -5.84
C ALA A 255 -17.46 16.73 -4.82
N ALA A 256 -16.72 17.79 -5.13
CA ALA A 256 -16.45 18.93 -4.28
C ALA A 256 -16.84 20.24 -4.96
N ASP A 257 -17.53 21.12 -4.23
CA ASP A 257 -17.74 22.51 -4.62
C ASP A 257 -16.51 23.34 -4.22
N LEU A 258 -15.70 23.69 -5.21
CA LEU A 258 -14.45 24.42 -4.99
C LEU A 258 -14.69 25.87 -4.56
N LYS A 259 -15.83 26.47 -4.91
CA LYS A 259 -16.20 27.81 -4.43
C LYS A 259 -16.51 27.75 -2.94
N ALA A 260 -17.19 26.70 -2.48
CA ALA A 260 -17.43 26.48 -1.05
C ALA A 260 -16.11 26.18 -0.30
N VAL A 261 -15.16 25.46 -0.92
CA VAL A 261 -13.84 25.19 -0.33
C VAL A 261 -13.07 26.47 -0.01
N ALA A 262 -13.25 27.55 -0.78
CA ALA A 262 -12.61 28.84 -0.50
C ALA A 262 -12.99 29.45 0.85
N ALA A 263 -14.17 29.12 1.38
CA ALA A 263 -14.62 29.58 2.69
C ALA A 263 -14.06 28.75 3.87
N LEU A 264 -13.30 27.68 3.63
CA LEU A 264 -12.79 26.79 4.69
C LEU A 264 -11.63 27.37 5.49
N ASN A 265 -11.04 28.49 5.06
CA ASN A 265 -9.91 29.10 5.76
C ASN A 265 -10.21 29.31 7.25
N GLU A 266 -11.27 30.07 7.56
CA GLU A 266 -11.59 30.46 8.93
C GLU A 266 -11.93 29.28 9.84
N PRO A 267 -12.82 28.32 9.47
CA PRO A 267 -13.09 27.16 10.31
C PRO A 267 -11.86 26.31 10.61
N LEU A 268 -11.01 26.05 9.61
CA LEU A 268 -9.82 25.22 9.78
C LEU A 268 -8.75 25.96 10.58
N LYS A 269 -8.54 27.26 10.33
CA LYS A 269 -7.61 28.09 11.08
C LYS A 269 -8.02 28.23 12.55
N ARG A 270 -9.31 28.40 12.82
CA ARG A 270 -9.84 28.40 14.19
C ARG A 270 -9.55 27.08 14.89
N PHE A 271 -9.72 25.95 14.19
CA PHE A 271 -9.40 24.64 14.73
C PHE A 271 -7.90 24.48 15.02
N THR A 272 -7.02 24.73 14.05
CA THR A 272 -5.56 24.58 14.21
C THR A 272 -5.02 25.51 15.30
N ALA A 273 -5.47 26.77 15.35
CA ALA A 273 -5.09 27.72 16.39
C ALA A 273 -5.57 27.27 17.79
N SER A 274 -6.82 26.81 17.91
CA SER A 274 -7.39 26.34 19.18
C SER A 274 -6.59 25.17 19.77
N VAL A 275 -6.12 24.24 18.93
CA VAL A 275 -5.26 23.12 19.34
C VAL A 275 -3.96 23.61 20.00
N VAL A 276 -3.30 24.60 19.39
CA VAL A 276 -2.03 25.16 19.87
C VAL A 276 -2.25 26.02 21.13
N GLU A 277 -3.26 26.89 21.12
CA GLU A 277 -3.61 27.79 22.23
C GLU A 277 -3.91 27.02 23.52
N HIS A 278 -4.68 25.93 23.42
CA HIS A 278 -5.06 25.10 24.56
C HIS A 278 -4.02 24.02 24.90
N GLN A 279 -2.86 24.03 24.24
CA GLN A 279 -1.74 23.11 24.48
C GLN A 279 -2.18 21.63 24.51
N VAL A 280 -3.05 21.23 23.59
CA VAL A 280 -3.61 19.87 23.54
C VAL A 280 -2.47 18.85 23.50
N ALA A 281 -2.56 17.79 24.30
CA ALA A 281 -1.49 16.80 24.36
C ALA A 281 -1.25 16.17 22.96
N PRO A 282 -0.03 16.24 22.39
CA PRO A 282 0.24 15.77 21.02
C PRO A 282 -0.14 14.31 20.76
N ASN A 283 -0.01 13.44 21.77
CA ASN A 283 -0.40 12.04 21.68
C ASN A 283 -1.91 11.84 21.46
N LEU A 284 -2.76 12.75 21.94
CA LEU A 284 -4.20 12.70 21.66
C LEU A 284 -4.49 13.04 20.19
N ILE A 285 -3.83 14.07 19.67
CA ILE A 285 -3.95 14.47 18.26
C ILE A 285 -3.42 13.36 17.35
N TYR A 286 -2.23 12.84 17.65
CA TYR A 286 -1.62 11.74 16.93
C TYR A 286 -2.50 10.48 16.95
N THR A 287 -3.11 10.16 18.10
CA THR A 287 -4.06 9.04 18.21
C THR A 287 -5.30 9.29 17.35
N ALA A 288 -5.84 10.51 17.34
CA ALA A 288 -6.97 10.88 16.48
C ALA A 288 -6.61 10.77 14.98
N MET A 289 -5.39 11.15 14.59
CA MET A 289 -4.85 10.97 13.24
C MET A 289 -4.80 9.49 12.86
N LEU A 290 -4.15 8.65 13.68
CA LEU A 290 -4.03 7.22 13.40
C LEU A 290 -5.38 6.48 13.41
N ASN A 291 -6.33 6.97 14.21
CA ASN A 291 -7.68 6.43 14.24
C ASN A 291 -8.52 6.82 13.02
N ALA A 292 -8.14 7.85 12.26
CA ALA A 292 -8.78 8.16 10.99
C ALA A 292 -8.42 7.11 9.94
N SER A 293 -9.37 6.79 9.06
CA SER A 293 -9.17 5.78 8.02
C SER A 293 -8.05 6.17 7.07
N SER A 294 -7.09 5.27 6.88
CA SER A 294 -6.07 5.39 5.83
C SER A 294 -6.73 5.25 4.45
N MET A 295 -6.37 6.14 3.54
CA MET A 295 -6.81 6.09 2.14
C MET A 295 -5.71 5.56 1.20
N GLU A 296 -4.48 5.45 1.69
CA GLU A 296 -3.41 4.73 1.00
C GLU A 296 -3.54 3.22 1.23
N ALA A 297 -3.24 2.42 0.19
CA ALA A 297 -3.29 0.96 0.30
C ALA A 297 -2.21 0.43 1.26
N GLY A 298 -2.62 -0.43 2.21
CA GLY A 298 -1.72 -1.07 3.18
C GLY A 298 -0.68 -2.03 2.60
N GLU A 299 -0.67 -2.24 1.27
CA GLU A 299 0.30 -3.08 0.55
C GLU A 299 1.44 -2.26 -0.10
N SER A 300 1.39 -0.92 -0.02
CA SER A 300 2.49 -0.07 -0.47
C SER A 300 3.61 -0.08 0.57
N SER A 301 4.77 -0.64 0.22
CA SER A 301 6.00 -0.56 1.03
C SER A 301 6.58 0.87 1.13
N SER A 302 5.89 1.86 0.56
CA SER A 302 6.24 3.28 0.58
C SER A 302 4.98 4.11 0.88
N LEU A 303 4.46 4.01 2.11
CA LEU A 303 3.51 4.98 2.69
C LEU A 303 4.19 6.36 2.71
N LEU A 304 4.21 7.03 1.56
CA LEU A 304 5.05 8.21 1.34
C LEU A 304 4.49 9.44 2.06
N PHE A 305 3.16 9.53 2.22
CA PHE A 305 2.52 10.73 2.74
C PHE A 305 1.37 10.47 3.73
N ASP A 306 0.88 9.22 3.87
CA ASP A 306 -0.17 8.81 4.80
C ASP A 306 -1.44 9.66 4.72
N PHE A 307 -2.09 9.60 3.57
CA PHE A 307 -3.37 10.26 3.38
C PHE A 307 -4.46 9.58 4.20
N ARG A 308 -5.12 10.36 5.07
CA ARG A 308 -6.19 9.85 5.93
C ARG A 308 -7.45 10.69 5.84
N ASP A 309 -8.57 10.11 6.23
CA ASP A 309 -9.87 10.77 6.21
C ASP A 309 -9.88 12.05 7.07
N LEU A 310 -10.04 13.21 6.42
CA LEU A 310 -10.00 14.51 7.10
C LEU A 310 -11.19 14.65 8.06
N GLY A 311 -12.40 14.34 7.60
CA GLY A 311 -13.59 14.46 8.44
C GLY A 311 -13.58 13.46 9.59
N GLY A 312 -13.08 12.24 9.39
CA GLY A 312 -12.90 11.25 10.45
C GLY A 312 -11.90 11.71 11.50
N PHE A 313 -10.79 12.33 11.11
CA PHE A 313 -9.84 12.95 12.05
C PHE A 313 -10.50 14.05 12.90
N LEU A 314 -11.21 14.98 12.27
CA LEU A 314 -11.91 16.06 12.97
C LEU A 314 -13.01 15.51 13.91
N SER A 315 -13.76 14.49 13.48
CA SER A 315 -14.75 13.81 14.31
C SER A 315 -14.12 13.09 15.51
N ASN A 316 -12.95 12.46 15.34
CA ASN A 316 -12.25 11.78 16.43
C ASN A 316 -11.87 12.77 17.54
N LEU A 317 -11.38 13.97 17.17
CA LEU A 317 -11.06 15.02 18.15
C LEU A 317 -12.32 15.61 18.78
N ALA A 318 -13.35 15.89 17.99
CA ALA A 318 -14.62 16.43 18.49
C ALA A 318 -15.30 15.49 19.52
N GLY A 319 -15.12 14.18 19.38
CA GLY A 319 -15.70 13.16 20.26
C GLY A 319 -14.84 12.74 21.47
N ASP A 320 -13.59 13.18 21.59
CA ASP A 320 -12.69 12.74 22.66
C ASP A 320 -12.80 13.65 23.89
N GLU A 321 -13.39 13.17 24.98
CA GLU A 321 -13.56 13.93 26.23
C GLU A 321 -12.27 14.40 26.90
N ARG A 322 -11.12 13.80 26.54
CA ARG A 322 -9.80 14.25 27.02
C ARG A 322 -9.31 15.50 26.30
N VAL A 323 -9.92 15.87 25.17
CA VAL A 323 -9.63 17.09 24.41
C VAL A 323 -10.45 18.25 24.98
N PRO A 324 -9.84 19.44 25.22
CA PRO A 324 -10.55 20.60 25.76
C PRO A 324 -11.81 20.96 24.96
N GLN A 325 -12.88 21.36 25.66
CA GLN A 325 -14.18 21.64 25.04
C GLN A 325 -14.08 22.63 23.86
N ALA A 326 -13.34 23.73 24.02
CA ALA A 326 -13.15 24.72 22.96
C ALA A 326 -12.51 24.12 21.68
N VAL A 327 -11.61 23.15 21.82
CA VAL A 327 -10.98 22.44 20.71
C VAL A 327 -11.97 21.48 20.07
N ARG A 328 -12.77 20.76 20.87
CA ARG A 328 -13.81 19.85 20.35
C ARG A 328 -14.86 20.60 19.52
N GLU A 329 -15.31 21.75 20.01
CA GLU A 329 -16.26 22.63 19.30
C GLU A 329 -15.65 23.18 18.00
N ALA A 330 -14.38 23.60 18.03
CA ALA A 330 -13.68 24.05 16.83
C ALA A 330 -13.51 22.91 15.80
N ALA A 331 -13.15 21.70 16.26
CA ALA A 331 -13.05 20.51 15.40
C ALA A 331 -14.41 20.11 14.80
N ALA A 332 -15.49 20.17 15.57
CA ALA A 332 -16.85 19.93 15.10
C ALA A 332 -17.29 20.96 14.05
N GLY A 333 -17.02 22.25 14.31
CA GLY A 333 -17.31 23.32 13.35
C GLY A 333 -16.50 23.19 12.05
N ALA A 334 -15.21 22.85 12.15
CA ALA A 334 -14.38 22.54 10.98
C ALA A 334 -14.92 21.33 10.21
N ARG A 335 -15.33 20.25 10.92
CA ARG A 335 -15.92 19.07 10.29
C ARG A 335 -17.19 19.40 9.52
N GLU A 336 -18.07 20.18 10.12
CA GLU A 336 -19.32 20.61 9.50
C GLU A 336 -19.04 21.45 8.24
N ALA A 337 -18.13 22.42 8.35
CA ALA A 337 -17.72 23.26 7.22
C ALA A 337 -17.15 22.42 6.06
N VAL A 338 -16.24 21.48 6.34
CA VAL A 338 -15.71 20.55 5.32
C VAL A 338 -16.85 19.75 4.68
N GLY A 339 -17.80 19.27 5.48
CA GLY A 339 -18.94 18.50 4.97
C GLY A 339 -19.83 19.28 4.00
N LYS A 340 -20.04 20.58 4.24
CA LYS A 340 -20.82 21.45 3.35
C LYS A 340 -20.22 21.64 1.96
N THR A 341 -18.94 21.31 1.78
CA THR A 341 -18.26 21.43 0.48
C THR A 341 -18.39 20.19 -0.39
N VAL A 342 -18.87 19.08 0.17
CA VAL A 342 -19.02 17.80 -0.56
C VAL A 342 -20.38 17.78 -1.24
N LEU A 343 -20.37 17.79 -2.58
CA LEU A 343 -21.58 17.78 -3.41
C LEU A 343 -22.24 16.40 -3.48
N ASP A 344 -21.42 15.35 -3.59
CA ASP A 344 -21.83 13.95 -3.50
C ASP A 344 -20.62 13.10 -3.07
N HIS A 345 -20.90 11.98 -2.43
CA HIS A 345 -19.89 11.04 -1.95
C HIS A 345 -20.42 9.62 -2.06
N TYR A 346 -19.61 8.75 -2.66
CA TYR A 346 -19.89 7.33 -2.75
C TYR A 346 -18.75 6.53 -2.18
N THR A 347 -19.10 5.57 -1.32
CA THR A 347 -18.24 4.48 -0.87
C THR A 347 -18.91 3.17 -1.26
N SER A 348 -18.21 2.32 -2.00
CA SER A 348 -18.74 1.02 -2.42
C SER A 348 -18.98 0.07 -1.26
N PRO A 349 -19.90 -0.91 -1.40
CA PRO A 349 -19.93 -2.10 -0.55
C PRO A 349 -18.55 -2.80 -0.53
N GLY A 350 -18.21 -3.53 0.53
CA GLY A 350 -16.91 -4.17 0.72
C GLY A 350 -15.82 -3.23 1.30
N ARG A 351 -16.20 -2.02 1.72
CA ARG A 351 -15.35 -1.02 2.38
C ARG A 351 -15.76 -0.80 3.84
N GLU A 352 -16.46 -1.74 4.46
CA GLU A 352 -17.04 -1.64 5.81
C GLU A 352 -15.98 -1.47 6.91
N ARG A 353 -14.74 -1.87 6.63
CA ARG A 353 -13.59 -1.66 7.53
C ARG A 353 -13.16 -0.20 7.61
N LEU A 354 -13.57 0.64 6.67
CA LEU A 354 -13.34 2.07 6.75
C LEU A 354 -14.39 2.70 7.66
N LYS A 355 -13.95 3.61 8.52
CA LYS A 355 -14.78 4.31 9.51
C LYS A 355 -15.60 5.43 8.83
N LYS A 356 -16.43 5.07 7.84
CA LYS A 356 -17.28 5.96 7.04
C LYS A 356 -16.51 7.18 6.49
N PRO A 357 -15.73 6.99 5.41
CA PRO A 357 -15.03 8.07 4.73
C PRO A 357 -15.92 9.28 4.48
N THR A 358 -15.35 10.48 4.57
CA THR A 358 -16.10 11.74 4.62
C THR A 358 -15.95 12.61 3.39
N GLY A 359 -15.29 12.10 2.35
CA GLY A 359 -15.19 12.72 1.03
C GLY A 359 -13.83 13.34 0.70
N TYR A 360 -13.00 13.62 1.70
CA TYR A 360 -11.63 14.10 1.50
C TYR A 360 -10.63 13.29 2.32
N SER A 361 -9.48 13.00 1.72
CA SER A 361 -8.27 12.78 2.49
C SER A 361 -7.52 14.09 2.76
N ALA A 362 -6.67 14.07 3.79
CA ALA A 362 -5.68 15.09 4.06
C ALA A 362 -4.38 14.43 4.52
N VAL A 363 -3.29 15.18 4.49
CA VAL A 363 -1.99 14.72 4.97
C VAL A 363 -2.00 14.66 6.50
N LEU A 364 -1.96 13.44 7.02
CA LEU A 364 -1.98 13.14 8.45
C LEU A 364 -0.96 12.02 8.75
N PRO A 365 0.35 12.34 8.72
CA PRO A 365 1.41 11.36 8.72
C PRO A 365 1.58 10.64 10.06
N TRP A 366 2.16 9.43 10.04
CA TRP A 366 2.53 8.74 11.28
C TRP A 366 3.90 9.16 11.82
N LYS A 367 4.68 9.92 11.04
CA LYS A 367 5.96 10.51 11.46
C LYS A 367 6.12 11.93 10.95
N ALA A 368 7.10 12.65 11.50
CA ALA A 368 7.52 13.93 10.95
C ALA A 368 7.87 13.79 9.46
N MET A 369 7.47 14.79 8.67
CA MET A 369 7.82 14.84 7.25
C MET A 369 9.32 15.05 7.08
N GLU A 370 9.89 14.40 6.07
CA GLU A 370 11.26 14.70 5.63
C GLU A 370 11.37 16.18 5.23
N PRO A 371 12.51 16.87 5.48
CA PRO A 371 12.64 18.32 5.28
C PRO A 371 12.22 18.81 3.90
N GLU A 372 12.57 18.07 2.84
CA GLU A 372 12.20 18.41 1.46
C GLU A 372 10.69 18.34 1.22
N VAL A 373 10.04 17.28 1.73
CA VAL A 373 8.59 17.10 1.65
C VAL A 373 7.88 18.18 2.45
N ARG A 374 8.37 18.47 3.66
CA ARG A 374 7.85 19.52 4.53
C ARG A 374 7.93 20.89 3.84
N ALA A 375 9.07 21.20 3.21
CA ALA A 375 9.27 22.46 2.49
C ALA A 375 8.37 22.58 1.25
N ALA A 376 8.13 21.48 0.54
CA ALA A 376 7.18 21.46 -0.58
C ALA A 376 5.73 21.61 -0.10
N TYR A 377 5.34 20.91 0.98
CA TYR A 377 4.00 20.96 1.57
C TYR A 377 3.68 22.36 2.12
N GLY A 378 4.62 23.00 2.81
CA GLY A 378 4.45 24.36 3.34
C GLY A 378 4.24 25.43 2.26
N GLN A 379 4.49 25.14 0.99
CA GLN A 379 4.21 26.05 -0.12
C GLN A 379 2.77 25.92 -0.66
N LEU A 380 1.98 24.96 -0.18
CA LEU A 380 0.58 24.83 -0.56
C LEU A 380 -0.26 25.93 0.09
N ALA A 381 -1.25 26.45 -0.64
CA ALA A 381 -2.17 27.44 -0.09
C ALA A 381 -2.90 26.91 1.15
N PHE A 382 -3.30 25.63 1.14
CA PHE A 382 -3.93 24.99 2.29
C PHE A 382 -3.09 25.08 3.57
N ALA A 383 -1.81 24.72 3.47
CA ALA A 383 -0.89 24.70 4.60
C ALA A 383 -0.67 26.10 5.17
N ARG A 384 -0.50 27.11 4.31
CA ARG A 384 -0.26 28.51 4.70
C ARG A 384 -1.48 29.19 5.27
N ASP A 385 -2.63 29.01 4.64
CA ASP A 385 -3.82 29.82 4.95
C ASP A 385 -4.48 29.31 6.23
N THR A 386 -4.53 27.97 6.41
CA THR A 386 -5.25 27.33 7.51
C THR A 386 -4.41 27.03 8.76
N GLY A 387 -3.10 27.25 8.73
CA GLY A 387 -2.20 26.84 9.82
C GLY A 387 -2.04 25.33 9.97
N TRP A 388 -2.35 24.54 8.93
CA TRP A 388 -2.24 23.08 9.00
C TRP A 388 -0.80 22.61 9.20
N MET A 389 0.17 23.34 8.63
CA MET A 389 1.59 23.04 8.86
C MET A 389 1.95 23.24 10.33
N ASP A 390 1.44 24.30 10.96
CA ASP A 390 1.68 24.58 12.39
C ASP A 390 1.09 23.49 13.28
N LEU A 391 -0.08 22.95 12.92
CA LEU A 391 -0.66 21.78 13.60
C LEU A 391 0.28 20.57 13.50
N LEU A 392 0.80 20.27 12.30
CA LEU A 392 1.69 19.12 12.11
C LEU A 392 3.01 19.32 12.85
N ASP A 393 3.61 20.51 12.79
CA ASP A 393 4.81 20.83 13.57
C ASP A 393 4.55 20.74 15.07
N TYR A 394 3.39 21.18 15.55
CA TYR A 394 3.02 21.05 16.96
C TYR A 394 2.92 19.59 17.41
N VAL A 395 2.39 18.70 16.56
CA VAL A 395 2.28 17.26 16.84
C VAL A 395 3.65 16.59 16.87
N PHE A 396 4.55 16.95 15.95
CA PHE A 396 5.84 16.30 15.75
C PHE A 396 7.05 17.06 16.31
N ALA A 397 6.83 18.16 17.04
CA ALA A 397 7.91 18.92 17.66
C ALA A 397 8.76 18.02 18.57
N ASP A 398 10.08 18.02 18.36
CA ASP A 398 11.05 17.44 19.29
C ASP A 398 10.93 18.15 20.64
N ARG A 399 10.14 17.58 21.55
CA ARG A 399 10.10 18.07 22.92
C ARG A 399 11.33 17.52 23.63
N PRO A 400 12.23 18.35 24.19
CA PRO A 400 13.19 17.84 25.16
C PRO A 400 12.40 17.12 26.23
N ALA A 401 12.84 15.92 26.60
CA ALA A 401 12.20 15.10 27.62
C ALA A 401 11.85 16.01 28.80
N ARG A 402 10.54 16.28 28.96
CA ARG A 402 10.05 17.21 29.97
C ARG A 402 10.63 16.72 31.29
N ALA A 403 11.41 17.57 31.95
CA ALA A 403 11.90 17.33 33.30
C ALA A 403 10.68 17.08 34.18
N GLN A 404 10.27 15.82 34.28
CA GLN A 404 9.22 15.38 35.17
C GLN A 404 9.87 15.33 36.53
N SER A 405 9.48 16.27 37.38
CA SER A 405 9.64 16.20 38.83
C SER A 405 8.80 15.06 39.40
N GLU A 406 9.09 13.82 39.00
CA GLU A 406 8.58 12.61 39.63
C GLU A 406 9.68 12.01 40.53
N PRO A 407 9.35 11.51 41.74
CA PRO A 407 10.34 10.92 42.63
C PRO A 407 10.94 9.67 41.97
N PRO A 408 12.24 9.36 42.20
CA PRO A 408 12.93 8.32 41.45
C PRO A 408 12.28 6.94 41.70
N ALA A 409 11.76 6.34 40.63
CA ALA A 409 11.33 4.96 40.61
C ALA A 409 12.54 4.01 40.80
N ALA A 410 12.35 2.94 41.56
CA ALA A 410 13.37 1.95 41.86
C ALA A 410 13.91 1.29 40.58
N GLN A 411 15.25 1.18 40.49
CA GLN A 411 15.93 0.61 39.31
C GLN A 411 15.58 -0.88 39.10
N PRO A 412 15.29 -1.34 37.87
CA PRO A 412 15.09 -2.76 37.60
C PRO A 412 16.41 -3.55 37.67
N PRO A 413 16.36 -4.85 38.02
CA PRO A 413 17.57 -5.66 38.27
C PRO A 413 18.40 -5.84 37.00
N GLN A 414 19.73 -5.74 37.14
CA GLN A 414 20.68 -5.82 36.03
C GLN A 414 20.60 -7.18 35.33
N ALA A 415 20.30 -7.16 34.03
CA ALA A 415 20.16 -8.36 33.20
C ALA A 415 21.48 -9.18 33.13
N SER A 416 21.41 -10.48 33.43
CA SER A 416 22.57 -11.39 33.45
C SER A 416 23.21 -11.55 32.06
N TRP A 417 24.51 -11.85 32.02
CA TRP A 417 25.29 -11.98 30.78
C TRP A 417 24.70 -12.98 29.77
N LEU A 418 24.03 -14.03 30.26
CA LEU A 418 23.31 -15.02 29.46
C LEU A 418 22.17 -14.41 28.62
N SER A 419 21.48 -13.39 29.15
CA SER A 419 20.43 -12.66 28.43
C SER A 419 20.97 -11.81 27.28
N ARG A 420 22.22 -11.36 27.36
CA ARG A 420 22.89 -10.59 26.30
C ARG A 420 23.34 -11.52 25.17
N VAL A 421 23.89 -12.68 25.50
CA VAL A 421 24.32 -13.69 24.53
C VAL A 421 23.13 -14.27 23.76
N ALA A 422 22.01 -14.54 24.42
CA ALA A 422 20.80 -15.09 23.78
C ALA A 422 20.14 -14.14 22.75
N LYS A 423 20.43 -12.83 22.81
CA LYS A 423 19.91 -11.84 21.85
C LYS A 423 20.72 -11.75 20.56
N ILE A 424 21.96 -12.25 20.56
CA ILE A 424 22.86 -12.20 19.40
C ILE A 424 22.25 -12.98 18.21
N PRO A 425 21.80 -14.25 18.35
CA PRO A 425 21.19 -15.00 17.25
C PRO A 425 19.90 -14.34 16.72
N LEU A 426 19.09 -13.74 17.60
CA LEU A 426 17.85 -13.04 17.22
C LEU A 426 18.13 -11.75 16.43
N LYS A 427 19.19 -11.00 16.81
CA LYS A 427 19.67 -9.85 16.02
C LYS A 427 20.18 -10.30 14.65
N HIS A 428 20.96 -11.37 14.57
CA HIS A 428 21.46 -11.90 13.29
C HIS A 428 20.32 -12.45 12.42
N TYR A 429 19.35 -13.16 12.98
CA TYR A 429 18.14 -13.59 12.26
C TYR A 429 17.37 -12.38 11.70
N LYS A 430 17.15 -11.33 12.50
CA LYS A 430 16.44 -10.13 12.04
C LYS A 430 17.21 -9.36 10.95
N HIS A 431 18.54 -9.36 11.00
CA HIS A 431 19.36 -8.58 10.07
C HIS A 431 19.66 -9.33 8.76
N TYR A 432 19.95 -10.64 8.82
CA TYR A 432 20.41 -11.42 7.68
C TYR A 432 19.35 -12.36 7.08
N VAL A 433 18.31 -12.73 7.84
CA VAL A 433 17.31 -13.72 7.40
C VAL A 433 15.93 -13.08 7.20
N SER A 434 15.48 -12.26 8.15
CA SER A 434 14.18 -11.56 8.09
C SER A 434 14.10 -10.51 6.98
N ALA A 435 15.21 -9.96 6.51
CA ALA A 435 15.24 -9.00 5.40
C ALA A 435 14.88 -9.63 4.05
N TYR A 436 14.98 -10.96 3.94
CA TYR A 436 14.79 -11.73 2.70
C TYR A 436 13.62 -12.72 2.77
N LEU A 437 12.91 -12.79 3.90
CA LEU A 437 11.68 -13.55 4.07
C LEU A 437 10.47 -12.60 3.95
N PRO A 438 9.41 -12.96 3.20
CA PRO A 438 8.19 -12.15 3.17
C PRO A 438 7.56 -12.07 4.57
N THR A 439 7.15 -10.87 4.99
CA THR A 439 6.51 -10.58 6.28
C THR A 439 5.13 -11.24 6.36
N ARG A 440 5.08 -12.51 6.74
CA ARG A 440 3.84 -13.31 6.87
C ARG A 440 3.44 -13.60 8.32
N CYS A 441 3.87 -12.78 9.28
CA CYS A 441 3.44 -12.96 10.67
C CYS A 441 2.07 -12.31 10.88
N GLN A 442 1.07 -13.10 11.24
CA GLN A 442 -0.29 -12.61 11.52
C GLN A 442 -0.42 -11.83 12.83
N TYR A 443 0.61 -11.86 13.68
CA TYR A 443 0.61 -11.21 14.99
C TYR A 443 1.48 -9.96 14.99
N THR A 444 1.01 -8.91 15.68
CA THR A 444 1.80 -7.71 16.01
C THR A 444 1.88 -7.57 17.54
N PRO A 445 3.07 -7.48 18.17
CA PRO A 445 4.40 -7.63 17.56
C PRO A 445 4.58 -9.02 16.93
N THR A 446 5.50 -9.12 15.96
CA THR A 446 5.78 -10.39 15.26
C THR A 446 6.24 -11.46 16.26
N CYS A 447 6.04 -12.75 15.96
CA CYS A 447 6.44 -13.82 16.89
C CYS A 447 7.91 -13.71 17.33
N SER A 448 8.82 -13.25 16.45
CA SER A 448 10.22 -13.00 16.78
C SER A 448 10.42 -11.80 17.71
N GLN A 449 9.67 -10.71 17.51
CA GLN A 449 9.69 -9.55 18.40
C GLN A 449 9.10 -9.87 19.78
N TYR A 450 7.98 -10.59 19.82
CA TYR A 450 7.38 -11.07 21.06
C TYR A 450 8.32 -12.01 21.82
N THR A 451 8.97 -12.96 21.13
CA THR A 451 9.92 -13.87 21.77
C THR A 451 11.09 -13.12 22.40
N ARG A 452 11.60 -12.08 21.72
CA ARG A 452 12.65 -11.22 22.26
C ARG A 452 12.19 -10.47 23.52
N GLN A 453 11.01 -9.85 23.47
CA GLN A 453 10.43 -9.14 24.62
C GLN A 453 10.17 -10.10 25.78
N ALA A 454 9.63 -11.30 25.50
CA ALA A 454 9.37 -12.30 26.52
C ALA A 454 10.66 -12.81 27.19
N ILE A 455 11.77 -12.91 26.46
CA ILE A 455 13.09 -13.24 27.05
C ILE A 455 13.62 -12.10 27.93
N GLU A 456 13.35 -10.85 27.54
CA GLU A 456 13.73 -9.66 28.31
C GLU A 456 12.96 -9.54 29.62
N GLU A 457 11.67 -9.85 29.59
CA GLU A 457 10.75 -9.68 30.71
C GLU A 457 10.74 -10.90 31.65
N TYR A 458 10.72 -12.12 31.10
CA TYR A 458 10.54 -13.35 31.88
C TYR A 458 11.82 -14.20 32.02
N GLY A 459 12.94 -13.75 31.44
CA GLY A 459 14.20 -14.49 31.40
C GLY A 459 14.22 -15.58 30.31
N LEU A 460 15.42 -16.14 30.04
CA LEU A 460 15.68 -16.99 28.86
C LEU A 460 14.70 -18.16 28.71
N PHE A 461 14.52 -18.97 29.76
CA PHE A 461 13.74 -20.20 29.67
C PHE A 461 12.23 -19.92 29.56
N LYS A 462 11.68 -19.05 30.40
CA LYS A 462 10.25 -18.69 30.36
C LYS A 462 9.89 -17.85 29.14
N GLY A 463 10.80 -16.97 28.71
CA GLY A 463 10.64 -16.15 27.52
C GLY A 463 10.71 -16.95 26.23
N ALA A 464 11.67 -17.88 26.11
CA ALA A 464 11.75 -18.81 24.98
C ALA A 464 10.52 -19.72 24.91
N TRP A 465 10.02 -20.19 26.06
CA TRP A 465 8.78 -20.97 26.14
C TRP A 465 7.56 -20.18 25.65
N LYS A 466 7.36 -18.95 26.14
CA LYS A 466 6.29 -18.05 25.66
C LYS A 466 6.40 -17.77 24.16
N GLY A 467 7.61 -17.55 23.66
CA GLY A 467 7.88 -17.37 22.23
C GLY A 467 7.51 -18.60 21.39
N ALA A 468 7.91 -19.78 21.83
CA ALA A 468 7.57 -21.05 21.18
C ALA A 468 6.06 -21.30 21.15
N LEU A 469 5.35 -21.04 22.26
CA LEU A 469 3.88 -21.12 22.33
C LEU A 469 3.22 -20.19 21.30
N ARG A 470 3.76 -18.98 21.11
CA ARG A 470 3.22 -18.02 20.13
C ARG A 470 3.51 -18.41 18.68
N VAL A 471 4.65 -19.05 18.41
CA VAL A 471 4.97 -19.60 17.08
C VAL A 471 4.07 -20.80 16.77
N LEU A 472 3.82 -21.67 17.74
CA LEU A 472 2.98 -22.87 17.55
C LEU A 472 1.47 -22.55 17.48
N SER A 473 1.03 -21.43 18.06
CA SER A 473 -0.32 -20.91 17.85
C SER A 473 -0.48 -20.20 16.51
N CYS A 474 0.62 -19.91 15.80
CA CYS A 474 0.62 -19.40 14.44
C CYS A 474 0.34 -20.49 13.38
N ASN A 475 -0.59 -21.41 13.67
CA ASN A 475 -1.05 -22.41 12.71
C ASN A 475 -1.80 -21.70 11.57
N GLY A 476 -1.33 -21.91 10.34
CA GLY A 476 -1.87 -21.30 9.12
C GLY A 476 -3.25 -21.80 8.68
N TYR A 477 -4.13 -22.16 9.60
CA TYR A 477 -5.51 -22.53 9.34
C TYR A 477 -6.44 -21.86 10.39
N GLU A 478 -7.33 -21.01 9.87
CA GLU A 478 -8.47 -20.34 10.52
C GLU A 478 -8.21 -19.10 11.40
N GLY A 479 -8.78 -17.98 10.96
CA GLY A 479 -8.65 -16.66 11.58
C GLY A 479 -9.60 -16.44 12.75
N SER A 480 -9.08 -15.88 13.83
CA SER A 480 -9.80 -15.04 14.79
C SER A 480 -8.78 -14.54 15.82
N GLY A 481 -8.31 -13.30 15.63
CA GLY A 481 -7.49 -12.60 16.61
C GLY A 481 -8.37 -11.72 17.47
N GLU A 482 -8.85 -12.22 18.60
CA GLU A 482 -9.34 -11.38 19.69
C GLU A 482 -8.18 -11.01 20.63
N PRO A 483 -8.04 -9.74 21.04
CA PRO A 483 -7.09 -9.33 22.08
C PRO A 483 -7.71 -9.42 23.49
N ILE A 484 -6.90 -9.82 24.48
CA ILE A 484 -7.19 -9.71 25.92
C ILE A 484 -6.24 -8.64 26.53
N PRO A 485 -6.67 -7.88 27.56
CA PRO A 485 -6.18 -6.52 27.87
C PRO A 485 -4.85 -6.48 28.62
N ASP A 486 -4.14 -5.37 28.40
CA ASP A 486 -2.98 -4.92 29.17
C ASP A 486 -3.40 -4.37 30.55
N PRO A 487 -2.79 -4.82 31.65
CA PRO A 487 -2.63 -4.02 32.85
C PRO A 487 -1.25 -3.36 32.80
N CYS A 488 -1.25 -2.12 32.31
CA CYS A 488 -0.30 -1.05 32.63
C CYS A 488 1.20 -1.26 32.26
N GLY A 489 1.65 -0.50 31.25
CA GLY A 489 2.66 0.53 31.50
C GLY A 489 4.03 0.40 30.83
N HIS A 490 4.25 1.29 29.85
CA HIS A 490 5.50 1.95 29.46
C HIS A 490 6.35 1.41 28.28
N HIS A 491 6.53 2.38 27.37
CA HIS A 491 7.38 2.48 26.18
C HIS A 491 8.85 2.12 26.42
N HIS A 492 9.57 1.75 25.34
CA HIS A 492 10.79 2.48 24.92
C HIS A 492 11.11 2.21 23.44
N ALA A 493 11.36 3.30 22.71
CA ALA A 493 11.85 3.36 21.34
C ALA A 493 13.35 3.06 21.25
N HIS A 494 13.84 2.67 20.07
CA HIS A 494 15.24 2.85 19.69
C HIS A 494 15.41 2.94 18.15
N ASP A 495 16.05 4.03 17.74
CA ASP A 495 16.57 4.42 16.43
C ASP A 495 17.66 3.49 15.88
N LEU A 496 17.92 3.54 14.55
CA LEU A 496 19.19 3.21 13.87
C LEU A 496 19.17 3.65 12.37
N PRO A 497 20.33 3.78 11.67
CA PRO A 497 20.75 5.03 11.02
C PRO A 497 20.87 5.00 9.47
N ALA A 498 21.25 6.15 8.91
CA ALA A 498 21.31 6.51 7.49
C ALA A 498 22.59 6.09 6.71
N GLY A 499 22.43 5.99 5.39
CA GLY A 499 23.47 6.31 4.39
C GLY A 499 23.88 5.19 3.42
N VAL A 500 23.44 5.25 2.16
CA VAL A 500 24.20 4.78 0.96
C VAL A 500 23.77 5.62 -0.26
N ALA A 501 24.74 6.25 -0.92
CA ALA A 501 24.59 7.00 -2.17
C ALA A 501 24.57 6.06 -3.39
N SER A 502 23.80 6.37 -4.43
CA SER A 502 23.85 5.67 -5.73
C SER A 502 24.43 6.58 -6.82
N HIS A 503 25.64 6.25 -7.26
CA HIS A 503 26.29 6.78 -8.45
C HIS A 503 25.74 6.16 -9.75
N ASP A 504 25.93 6.92 -10.82
CA ASP A 504 25.64 6.67 -12.24
C ASP A 504 25.86 5.25 -12.75
N PHE A 505 24.97 4.81 -13.66
CA PHE A 505 25.30 3.86 -14.73
C PHE A 505 24.50 4.21 -15.99
N LEU A 506 25.13 4.96 -16.89
CA LEU A 506 24.86 4.93 -18.33
C LEU A 506 25.66 3.76 -18.93
N ALA A 507 25.01 2.89 -19.68
CA ALA A 507 25.68 2.03 -20.66
C ALA A 507 24.69 1.62 -21.77
N ASP A 508 25.04 1.96 -23.01
CA ASP A 508 24.38 1.48 -24.23
C ASP A 508 24.49 -0.06 -24.40
N PRO A 509 23.56 -0.70 -25.13
CA PRO A 509 23.41 -2.15 -25.16
C PRO A 509 24.37 -2.86 -26.13
N PRO A 510 24.79 -4.11 -25.86
CA PRO A 510 25.51 -4.92 -26.83
C PRO A 510 24.54 -5.66 -27.78
N VAL A 511 24.93 -5.66 -29.06
CA VAL A 511 24.31 -6.38 -30.18
C VAL A 511 24.35 -7.90 -29.97
N THR A 512 23.26 -8.58 -30.32
CA THR A 512 23.08 -10.03 -30.16
C THR A 512 24.05 -10.87 -31.01
N ARG A 513 24.81 -11.78 -30.39
CA ARG A 513 25.40 -12.96 -31.06
C ARG A 513 25.03 -14.26 -30.31
N SER A 514 24.72 -15.30 -31.09
CA SER A 514 24.45 -16.66 -30.63
C SER A 514 25.60 -17.23 -29.77
N LYS A 515 25.29 -17.75 -28.58
CA LYS A 515 26.30 -18.24 -27.60
C LYS A 515 26.83 -19.64 -27.99
N SER A 516 28.15 -19.87 -27.85
CA SER A 516 28.83 -21.14 -28.14
C SER A 516 28.68 -22.20 -27.03
N LYS A 517 28.85 -23.48 -27.39
CA LYS A 517 28.68 -24.67 -26.52
C LYS A 517 29.55 -24.62 -25.24
N LEU A 518 30.79 -24.13 -25.36
CA LEU A 518 31.73 -23.95 -24.25
C LEU A 518 31.20 -23.02 -23.14
N ARG A 519 30.40 -22.01 -23.51
CA ARG A 519 29.79 -21.09 -22.55
C ARG A 519 28.61 -21.73 -21.81
N LYS A 520 27.85 -22.61 -22.47
CA LYS A 520 26.79 -23.41 -21.83
C LYS A 520 27.36 -24.40 -20.82
N ASP A 521 28.48 -25.05 -21.14
CA ASP A 521 29.10 -26.02 -20.25
C ASP A 521 29.73 -25.35 -19.02
N ALA A 522 30.31 -24.15 -19.19
CA ALA A 522 30.79 -23.32 -18.09
C ALA A 522 29.67 -22.78 -17.19
N GLU A 523 28.54 -22.37 -17.78
CA GLU A 523 27.33 -21.95 -17.04
C GLU A 523 26.76 -23.15 -16.23
N ASN A 524 26.72 -24.36 -16.80
CA ASN A 524 26.27 -25.56 -16.09
C ASN A 524 27.18 -25.95 -14.91
N LEU A 525 28.51 -25.84 -15.09
CA LEU A 525 29.47 -26.07 -14.02
C LEU A 525 29.31 -25.06 -12.87
N ALA A 526 29.08 -23.78 -13.20
CA ALA A 526 28.84 -22.74 -12.21
C ALA A 526 27.54 -22.97 -11.40
N VAL A 527 26.48 -23.46 -12.04
CA VAL A 527 25.22 -23.83 -11.37
C VAL A 527 25.43 -25.02 -10.42
N SER A 528 26.19 -26.03 -10.85
CA SER A 528 26.53 -27.17 -9.98
C SER A 528 27.38 -26.74 -8.78
N CYS A 529 28.39 -25.89 -8.98
CA CYS A 529 29.20 -25.36 -7.88
C CYS A 529 28.39 -24.49 -6.91
N ALA A 530 27.47 -23.66 -7.42
CA ALA A 530 26.57 -22.86 -6.59
C ALA A 530 25.59 -23.73 -5.78
N GLY A 531 25.10 -24.83 -6.35
CA GLY A 531 24.27 -25.82 -5.65
C GLY A 531 25.00 -26.52 -4.51
N VAL A 532 26.28 -26.86 -4.72
CA VAL A 532 27.14 -27.45 -3.67
C VAL A 532 27.43 -26.43 -2.57
N ALA A 533 27.77 -25.19 -2.91
CA ALA A 533 28.02 -24.12 -1.94
C ALA A 533 26.76 -23.78 -1.11
N ALA A 534 25.58 -23.75 -1.73
CA ALA A 534 24.29 -23.58 -1.05
C ALA A 534 23.95 -24.75 -0.13
N GLY A 535 24.28 -25.99 -0.53
CA GLY A 535 24.14 -27.18 0.31
C GLY A 535 25.03 -27.13 1.55
N ILE A 536 26.27 -26.66 1.39
CA ILE A 536 27.23 -26.48 2.50
C ILE A 536 26.76 -25.34 3.43
N ALA A 537 26.33 -24.20 2.88
CA ALA A 537 25.79 -23.09 3.66
C ALA A 537 24.50 -23.46 4.41
N GLY A 538 23.60 -24.22 3.77
CA GLY A 538 22.40 -24.78 4.41
C GLY A 538 22.75 -25.73 5.55
N ALA A 539 23.73 -26.61 5.37
CA ALA A 539 24.24 -27.50 6.42
C ALA A 539 24.88 -26.72 7.59
N LEU A 540 25.62 -25.65 7.31
CA LEU A 540 26.24 -24.79 8.32
C LEU A 540 25.21 -23.98 9.14
N VAL A 541 24.16 -23.46 8.49
CA VAL A 541 23.04 -22.77 9.17
C VAL A 541 22.21 -23.75 10.00
N SER A 542 22.03 -24.99 9.51
CA SER A 542 21.35 -26.07 10.22
C SER A 542 22.13 -26.48 11.48
N GLY A 543 23.46 -26.56 11.39
CA GLY A 543 24.32 -26.95 12.50
C GLY A 543 24.44 -25.90 13.60
N THR A 544 24.32 -24.61 13.29
CA THR A 544 24.61 -23.52 14.24
C THR A 544 23.39 -22.96 14.97
N LEU A 545 22.18 -23.03 14.39
CA LEU A 545 20.96 -22.45 14.99
C LEU A 545 19.95 -23.50 15.47
N ALA A 546 19.81 -24.62 14.76
CA ALA A 546 18.75 -25.58 15.06
C ALA A 546 19.13 -26.63 16.09
N LEU A 547 20.42 -27.00 16.16
CA LEU A 547 20.94 -27.88 17.21
C LEU A 547 20.71 -27.29 18.62
N PRO A 548 21.04 -26.02 18.91
CA PRO A 548 20.78 -25.42 20.21
C PRO A 548 19.29 -25.27 20.53
N LEU A 549 18.48 -24.83 19.56
CA LEU A 549 17.04 -24.62 19.76
C LEU A 549 16.29 -25.96 19.94
N GLY A 550 16.63 -26.97 19.14
CA GLY A 550 16.12 -28.33 19.27
C GLY A 550 16.52 -28.98 20.59
N ALA A 551 17.78 -28.78 21.02
CA ALA A 551 18.25 -29.26 22.31
C ALA A 551 17.53 -28.58 23.49
N VAL A 552 17.34 -27.26 23.44
CA VAL A 552 16.65 -26.52 24.50
C VAL A 552 15.17 -26.90 24.57
N ALA A 553 14.48 -26.95 23.43
CA ALA A 553 13.08 -27.37 23.39
C ALA A 553 12.92 -28.82 23.86
N GLY A 554 13.79 -29.71 23.39
CA GLY A 554 13.83 -31.11 23.81
C GLY A 554 14.08 -31.27 25.31
N ALA A 555 14.99 -30.48 25.88
CA ALA A 555 15.26 -30.48 27.32
C ALA A 555 14.04 -30.07 28.14
N CYS A 556 13.31 -29.05 27.70
CA CYS A 556 12.07 -28.62 28.36
C CYS A 556 11.00 -29.71 28.32
N PHE A 557 10.80 -30.37 27.17
CA PHE A 557 9.84 -31.48 27.07
C PHE A 557 10.25 -32.69 27.91
N GLY A 558 11.54 -33.01 27.92
CA GLY A 558 12.08 -34.10 28.73
C GLY A 558 11.96 -33.86 30.22
N TYR A 559 12.20 -32.63 30.69
CA TYR A 559 11.97 -32.23 32.08
C TYR A 559 10.51 -32.45 32.50
N LEU A 560 9.58 -31.90 31.72
CA LEU A 560 8.16 -31.94 32.05
C LEU A 560 7.60 -33.37 32.03
N ALA A 561 8.00 -34.18 31.04
CA ALA A 561 7.65 -35.60 30.98
C ALA A 561 8.27 -36.40 32.14
N GLY A 562 9.50 -36.05 32.54
CA GLY A 562 10.21 -36.72 33.64
C GLY A 562 9.71 -36.35 35.03
N THR A 563 9.00 -35.24 35.22
CA THR A 563 8.50 -34.82 36.54
C THR A 563 7.01 -35.01 36.76
N ALA A 564 6.20 -34.96 35.70
CA ALA A 564 4.74 -35.01 35.77
C ALA A 564 4.10 -36.20 35.05
N GLY A 565 4.91 -37.00 34.32
CA GLY A 565 4.41 -38.04 33.41
C GLY A 565 3.74 -37.46 32.17
N MET A 566 3.66 -38.25 31.09
CA MET A 566 3.08 -37.76 29.82
C MET A 566 1.58 -37.44 29.93
N ASP A 567 0.85 -38.14 30.80
CA ASP A 567 -0.59 -37.93 31.00
C ASP A 567 -0.86 -36.66 31.81
N GLY A 568 -0.08 -36.41 32.88
CA GLY A 568 -0.14 -35.15 33.64
C GLY A 568 0.27 -33.93 32.80
N PHE A 569 1.30 -34.09 31.96
CA PHE A 569 1.70 -33.07 30.99
C PHE A 569 0.60 -32.76 29.96
N THR A 570 -0.07 -33.80 29.45
CA THR A 570 -1.17 -33.63 28.49
C THR A 570 -2.37 -32.95 29.15
N ALA A 571 -2.73 -33.34 30.37
CA ALA A 571 -3.84 -32.74 31.13
C ALA A 571 -3.61 -31.25 31.40
N GLY A 572 -2.43 -30.85 31.89
CA GLY A 572 -2.11 -29.43 32.14
C GLY A 572 -2.08 -28.56 30.89
N MET A 573 -1.74 -29.12 29.73
CA MET A 573 -1.83 -28.39 28.46
C MET A 573 -3.27 -28.21 27.98
N LEU A 574 -4.14 -29.21 28.19
CA LEU A 574 -5.57 -29.11 27.83
C LEU A 574 -6.32 -28.11 28.71
N GLU A 575 -5.87 -27.86 29.95
CA GLU A 575 -6.44 -26.83 30.82
C GLU A 575 -6.17 -25.40 30.33
N SER A 576 -5.08 -25.20 29.59
CA SER A 576 -4.56 -23.87 29.25
C SER A 576 -4.56 -23.55 27.75
N HIS A 577 -4.76 -24.56 26.89
CA HIS A 577 -4.63 -24.43 25.44
C HIS A 577 -5.68 -25.26 24.69
N ARG A 578 -6.03 -24.83 23.46
CA ARG A 578 -7.05 -25.51 22.64
C ARG A 578 -6.62 -26.96 22.28
N PRO A 579 -7.55 -27.92 22.21
CA PRO A 579 -7.24 -29.32 21.91
C PRO A 579 -6.44 -29.56 20.62
N ALA A 580 -6.68 -28.77 19.57
CA ALA A 580 -5.93 -28.86 18.31
C ALA A 580 -4.45 -28.45 18.46
N THR A 581 -4.18 -27.42 19.27
CA THR A 581 -2.81 -26.99 19.62
C THR A 581 -2.11 -28.06 20.44
N VAL A 582 -2.81 -28.65 21.42
CA VAL A 582 -2.29 -29.75 22.23
C VAL A 582 -2.00 -30.98 21.36
N HIS A 583 -2.89 -31.32 20.42
CA HIS A 583 -2.68 -32.45 19.50
C HIS A 583 -1.42 -32.28 18.65
N GLY A 584 -1.22 -31.10 18.05
CA GLY A 584 0.00 -30.79 17.29
C GLY A 584 1.27 -30.86 18.13
N MET A 585 1.21 -30.37 19.38
CA MET A 585 2.33 -30.45 20.33
C MET A 585 2.65 -31.89 20.72
N LEU A 586 1.64 -32.75 20.93
CA LEU A 586 1.84 -34.15 21.31
C LEU A 586 2.50 -35.00 20.22
N LEU A 587 2.31 -34.65 18.94
CA LEU A 587 2.99 -35.34 17.82
C LEU A 587 4.51 -35.17 17.89
N VAL A 588 4.99 -34.03 18.42
CA VAL A 588 6.43 -33.73 18.57
C VAL A 588 6.94 -34.11 19.95
N ALA A 589 6.15 -33.88 21.01
CA ALA A 589 6.56 -34.11 22.40
C ALA A 589 6.59 -35.59 22.79
N ARG A 590 5.67 -36.44 22.27
CA ARG A 590 5.60 -37.86 22.64
C ARG A 590 6.88 -38.64 22.29
N PRO A 591 7.47 -38.54 21.07
CA PRO A 591 8.72 -39.23 20.74
C PRO A 591 9.90 -38.81 21.64
N VAL A 592 9.93 -37.54 22.05
CA VAL A 592 11.00 -36.96 22.86
C VAL A 592 10.85 -37.33 24.34
N GLY A 593 9.64 -37.23 24.90
CA GLY A 593 9.34 -37.46 26.31
C GLY A 593 9.18 -38.93 26.73
N LYS A 594 8.87 -39.85 25.80
CA LYS A 594 8.57 -41.26 26.12
C LYS A 594 9.71 -42.01 26.83
N THR A 595 10.97 -41.61 26.62
CA THR A 595 12.11 -42.23 27.31
C THR A 595 12.26 -41.71 28.74
N ALA A 596 12.03 -40.41 28.97
CA ALA A 596 12.03 -39.82 30.30
C ALA A 596 10.87 -40.35 31.15
N ASP A 597 9.69 -40.50 30.55
CA ASP A 597 8.49 -41.05 31.18
C ASP A 597 8.67 -42.53 31.58
N ARG A 598 9.22 -43.37 30.68
CA ARG A 598 9.56 -44.77 31.01
C ARG A 598 10.60 -44.88 32.13
N PHE A 599 11.57 -43.99 32.16
CA PHE A 599 12.57 -43.96 33.23
C PHE A 599 11.93 -43.56 34.57
N ASN A 600 11.08 -42.53 34.58
CA ASN A 600 10.33 -42.13 35.78
C ASN A 600 9.47 -43.29 36.30
N GLN A 601 8.69 -43.95 35.43
CA GLN A 601 7.85 -45.09 35.80
C GLN A 601 8.66 -46.27 36.35
N TRP A 602 9.82 -46.56 35.76
CA TRP A 602 10.72 -47.61 36.26
C TRP A 602 11.28 -47.26 37.65
N VAL A 603 11.72 -46.02 37.87
CA VAL A 603 12.20 -45.57 39.19
C VAL A 603 11.08 -45.62 40.23
N ALA A 604 9.87 -45.16 39.88
CA ALA A 604 8.71 -45.20 40.77
C ALA A 604 8.37 -46.64 41.16
N HIS A 605 8.36 -47.56 40.20
CA HIS A 605 8.07 -48.98 40.44
C HIS A 605 9.16 -49.66 41.28
N THR A 606 10.44 -49.36 41.04
CA THR A 606 11.56 -50.07 41.69
C THR A 606 11.89 -49.52 43.07
N SER A 607 11.66 -48.22 43.31
CA SER A 607 11.92 -47.56 44.59
C SER A 607 10.70 -47.43 45.50
N GLY A 608 9.48 -47.62 44.97
CA GLY A 608 8.23 -47.38 45.67
C GLY A 608 7.96 -45.90 46.01
N SER A 609 8.79 -44.96 45.51
CA SER A 609 8.69 -43.53 45.84
C SER A 609 8.51 -42.68 44.59
N GLN A 610 7.31 -42.10 44.45
CA GLN A 610 7.02 -41.15 43.37
C GLN A 610 7.81 -39.84 43.53
N GLY A 611 8.10 -39.43 44.77
CA GLY A 611 8.93 -38.26 45.04
C GLY A 611 10.37 -38.44 44.53
N LEU A 612 10.94 -39.63 44.72
CA LEU A 612 12.27 -39.97 44.21
C LEU A 612 12.28 -40.08 42.68
N ALA A 613 11.23 -40.67 42.09
CA ALA A 613 11.07 -40.75 40.64
C ALA A 613 11.01 -39.36 39.99
N ASN A 614 10.26 -38.43 40.58
CA ASN A 614 10.15 -37.07 40.07
C ASN A 614 11.46 -36.29 40.24
N ALA A 615 12.18 -36.47 41.35
CA ALA A 615 13.48 -35.84 41.58
C ALA A 615 14.55 -36.33 40.59
N LEU A 616 14.60 -37.64 40.32
CA LEU A 616 15.53 -38.21 39.34
C LEU A 616 15.12 -37.90 37.90
N GLY A 617 13.82 -37.91 37.60
CA GLY A 617 13.27 -37.53 36.31
C GLY A 617 13.49 -36.05 35.96
N ALA A 618 13.50 -35.16 36.96
CA ALA A 618 13.88 -33.74 36.80
C ALA A 618 15.32 -33.55 36.31
N VAL A 619 16.20 -34.52 36.54
CA VAL A 619 17.62 -34.46 36.15
C VAL A 619 17.85 -35.22 34.85
N VAL A 620 17.30 -36.42 34.71
CA VAL A 620 17.52 -37.30 33.53
C VAL A 620 16.65 -36.89 32.34
N GLY A 621 15.47 -36.36 32.60
CA GLY A 621 14.52 -35.89 31.59
C GLY A 621 15.09 -34.81 30.67
N PRO A 622 15.62 -33.69 31.19
CA PRO A 622 16.22 -32.65 30.36
C PRO A 622 17.36 -33.15 29.48
N VAL A 623 18.22 -34.02 30.00
CA VAL A 623 19.39 -34.51 29.28
C VAL A 623 18.98 -35.39 28.11
N THR A 624 18.08 -36.35 28.36
CA THR A 624 17.58 -37.26 27.31
C THR A 624 16.72 -36.53 26.28
N GLY A 625 15.91 -35.57 26.73
CA GLY A 625 15.11 -34.71 25.88
C GLY A 625 15.96 -33.81 24.99
N ALA A 626 17.03 -33.21 25.51
CA ALA A 626 17.95 -32.36 24.74
C ALA A 626 18.60 -33.12 23.59
N VAL A 627 19.11 -34.33 23.86
CA VAL A 627 19.76 -35.17 22.87
C VAL A 627 18.78 -35.55 21.75
N ARG A 628 17.55 -35.94 22.09
CA ARG A 628 16.54 -36.29 21.07
C ARG A 628 16.03 -35.08 20.29
N GLY A 629 15.83 -33.94 20.94
CA GLY A 629 15.43 -32.70 20.27
C GLY A 629 16.51 -32.19 19.30
N ALA A 630 17.78 -32.33 19.68
CA ALA A 630 18.92 -32.04 18.80
C ALA A 630 18.95 -32.97 17.57
N LEU A 631 18.84 -34.29 17.78
CA LEU A 631 18.84 -35.29 16.70
C LEU A 631 17.65 -35.13 15.74
N GLY A 632 16.45 -34.87 16.27
CA GLY A 632 15.25 -34.63 15.46
C GLY A 632 15.35 -33.37 14.60
N SER A 633 15.97 -32.31 15.13
CA SER A 633 16.19 -31.06 14.40
C SER A 633 17.18 -31.23 13.25
N VAL A 634 18.24 -32.02 13.44
CA VAL A 634 19.20 -32.36 12.38
C VAL A 634 18.54 -33.16 11.26
N ALA A 635 17.67 -34.13 11.60
CA ALA A 635 16.98 -34.95 10.60
C ALA A 635 15.95 -34.15 9.77
N LEU A 636 15.15 -33.29 10.42
CA LEU A 636 14.15 -32.45 9.73
C LEU A 636 14.81 -31.43 8.78
N LEU A 637 15.91 -30.82 9.21
CA LEU A 637 16.58 -29.76 8.46
C LEU A 637 17.55 -30.28 7.40
N GLY A 638 18.09 -31.49 7.56
CA GLY A 638 18.81 -32.14 6.45
C GLY A 638 17.92 -32.36 5.23
N HIS A 639 16.66 -32.76 5.45
CA HIS A 639 15.70 -33.00 4.37
C HIS A 639 15.14 -31.69 3.76
N GLU A 640 14.71 -30.75 4.61
CA GLU A 640 14.11 -29.48 4.15
C GLU A 640 15.16 -28.44 3.72
N GLY A 641 16.33 -28.40 4.35
CA GLY A 641 17.45 -27.54 3.96
C GLY A 641 18.00 -27.88 2.58
N TYR A 642 18.03 -29.17 2.21
CA TYR A 642 18.39 -29.59 0.86
C TYR A 642 17.34 -29.18 -0.19
N ARG A 643 16.05 -29.20 0.16
CA ARG A 643 14.94 -28.72 -0.70
C ARG A 643 14.98 -27.21 -0.89
N TYR A 644 15.15 -26.45 0.18
CA TYR A 644 15.25 -24.98 0.13
C TYR A 644 16.53 -24.50 -0.56
N GLY A 645 17.66 -25.17 -0.36
CA GLY A 645 18.92 -24.87 -1.07
C GLY A 645 18.80 -25.02 -2.59
N ARG A 646 18.07 -26.03 -3.08
CA ARG A 646 17.76 -26.17 -4.51
C ARG A 646 16.85 -25.08 -5.06
N LEU A 647 15.85 -24.65 -4.29
CA LEU A 647 14.96 -23.54 -4.65
C LEU A 647 15.70 -22.20 -4.70
N TRP A 648 16.60 -21.96 -3.74
CA TRP A 648 17.44 -20.76 -3.66
C TRP A 648 18.45 -20.70 -4.82
N GLY A 649 19.14 -21.81 -5.12
CA GLY A 649 20.05 -21.90 -6.27
C GLY A 649 19.32 -21.66 -7.60
N ARG A 650 18.09 -22.16 -7.76
CA ARG A 650 17.26 -21.90 -8.96
C ARG A 650 16.91 -20.42 -9.12
N ASN A 651 16.64 -19.69 -8.03
CA ASN A 651 16.25 -18.28 -8.09
C ASN A 651 17.45 -17.35 -8.33
N ILE A 652 18.63 -17.64 -7.77
CA ILE A 652 19.84 -16.84 -8.04
C ILE A 652 20.27 -16.95 -9.51
N VAL A 653 20.21 -18.16 -10.09
CA VAL A 653 20.51 -18.37 -11.51
C VAL A 653 19.47 -17.66 -12.39
N LYS A 654 18.21 -17.64 -11.96
CA LYS A 654 17.12 -16.92 -12.62
C LYS A 654 17.33 -15.40 -12.63
N ASP A 655 17.85 -14.85 -11.54
CA ASP A 655 18.05 -13.40 -11.37
C ASP A 655 19.32 -12.87 -12.06
N HIS A 656 20.35 -13.70 -12.26
CA HIS A 656 21.65 -13.27 -12.82
C HIS A 656 21.94 -13.75 -14.25
N VAL A 657 21.27 -14.81 -14.74
CA VAL A 657 21.54 -15.40 -16.08
C VAL A 657 20.34 -15.30 -17.04
N GLY A 658 19.14 -14.98 -16.54
CA GLY A 658 17.89 -14.88 -17.31
C GLY A 658 17.16 -16.22 -17.50
N GLU A 659 15.85 -16.19 -17.71
CA GLU A 659 15.00 -17.40 -17.81
C GLU A 659 15.33 -18.27 -19.04
N LEU A 660 15.58 -19.57 -18.82
CA LEU A 660 15.59 -20.58 -19.89
C LEU A 660 14.14 -20.89 -20.33
N PRO A 661 13.89 -21.22 -21.62
CA PRO A 661 12.54 -21.44 -22.12
C PRO A 661 11.88 -22.68 -21.49
N VAL A 662 10.57 -22.57 -21.26
CA VAL A 662 9.73 -23.62 -20.66
C VAL A 662 9.48 -24.74 -21.67
N CYS A 663 9.98 -25.96 -21.39
CA CYS A 663 9.62 -27.17 -22.13
C CYS A 663 8.39 -27.86 -21.48
N PRO A 664 7.38 -28.31 -22.25
CA PRO A 664 6.16 -28.95 -21.72
C PRO A 664 6.40 -30.18 -20.83
N GLU A 665 7.53 -30.86 -21.00
CA GLU A 665 7.90 -32.06 -20.22
C GLU A 665 8.12 -31.76 -18.72
N ASN A 666 8.47 -30.52 -18.36
CA ASN A 666 8.67 -30.12 -16.96
C ASN A 666 7.36 -29.93 -16.19
N GLU A 667 6.24 -29.69 -16.87
CA GLU A 667 4.93 -29.54 -16.23
C GLU A 667 4.36 -30.90 -15.76
N ALA A 668 4.73 -31.98 -16.46
CA ALA A 668 4.31 -33.35 -16.13
C ALA A 668 4.98 -33.87 -14.84
N ILE A 669 6.22 -33.43 -14.55
CA ILE A 669 6.94 -33.81 -13.32
C ILE A 669 6.31 -33.11 -12.10
N VAL A 670 5.94 -31.82 -12.24
CA VAL A 670 5.36 -31.04 -11.14
C VAL A 670 3.95 -31.53 -10.75
N ARG A 671 3.15 -32.01 -11.71
CA ARG A 671 1.82 -32.58 -11.42
C ARG A 671 1.87 -33.94 -10.72
N ARG A 672 2.97 -34.69 -10.84
CA ARG A 672 3.13 -36.00 -10.20
C ARG A 672 3.53 -35.92 -8.73
N ASP A 673 4.23 -34.87 -8.33
CA ASP A 673 4.74 -34.70 -6.94
C ASP A 673 3.78 -33.94 -6.00
N TYR A 674 2.63 -33.46 -6.51
CA TYR A 674 1.63 -32.69 -5.75
C TYR A 674 0.29 -33.44 -5.50
N ARG A 675 0.22 -34.75 -5.76
CA ARG A 675 -0.89 -35.62 -5.33
C ARG A 675 -0.51 -36.51 -4.16
#